data_AF-A0A1Y4IRV8-F1
#
_entry.id   AF-A0A1Y4IRV8-F1
#
_cell.length_a   1.000
_cell.length_b   1.000
_cell.length_c   1.000
_cell.angle_alpha   90.00
_cell.angle_beta   90.00
_cell.angle_gamma   90.00
#
_symmetry.space_group_name_H-M   'P 1'
#
loop_
_entity.id
_entity.type
_entity.pdbx_description
1 polymer ?
#
loop_
_entity_poly.entity_id
_entity_poly.type
_entity_poly.pdbx_seq_one_letter_code
_entity_poly.pdbx_strand_id
1 'polypeptide(L)'
;MRLILAELRKVWGQRIFALCLAVLAAANLFLLYTGTRPGENSPQPLAWRAVARDLAGLDTQAQQDFINEKLDLVSGVLQIDQILSYQASGAYAGIDVRQEYADLFRKYEQSYQNKEYQLYTGDLRIDYQLLRQLKAELDTVAGYPQFLEDVQTKAKQLSAISIFNSSESGYDRANIDKTAAVYTGMENVTIRYAPQKGLFTALDYQFTDLILLAAMLLLASLLLRQERDSGMLHLIRSMPGGRLHTALAKLGALAVSLLAVLLLLYGVNLVYCGLTFGLGPLGRSIQSVPALMRCTMQITVGQYLVLFLLAKWAGAFVMGLWVMLAALWARRAFVGWCGALALPAAQWLIREAIPATSRLNVIKYANMVSLLRTNELLGNYRNLYWFDNPVSLPLVEWLAVILYGSFLAGSFCLLFCLGQLLAAPAFAGLRRKAAKTKPTTVLRQESRKLFLLCGAAVVLLVFAGYQTWQTATTESYIDAEEIYYAWYMKQLAGPYTEETYQKLLTMNEEFEPIRQLDQALQSGKITNEAYQAQMGAYYGLQQKMSVFQRIQYGNLSYIKENPKAQLVYESGWEKLFGFSGESDLRDTLAAGLVSCICFAGLFAFEQKGGMKRVVMATPLGRQRTVRCKLAVGTVEAALICLLTCLPRFLVVLRDYGLSMPFAPAMSLQGYHALPACITLSDLLVWGGLARLLACMTMMLILMTLSEFIGNTLGAMFVGSIMFCLPPMLALSGLSGLRWIGMYPLFHITELAQRPDFWAGLGCVVIALGLCFLCINWLKEKWK
;
A
#
# COMPACT_ATOMS: atom_id res chain seq x y z
N MET A 1 -3.01 27.31 32.66
CA MET A 1 -1.82 26.42 32.76
C MET A 1 -2.01 25.21 33.67
N ARG A 2 -2.47 25.31 34.92
CA ARG A 2 -2.60 24.15 35.84
C ARG A 2 -3.49 23.00 35.31
N LEU A 3 -4.62 23.32 34.65
CA LEU A 3 -5.52 22.31 34.06
C LEU A 3 -4.91 21.59 32.85
N ILE A 4 -4.22 22.31 31.96
CA ILE A 4 -3.54 21.71 30.79
C ILE A 4 -2.46 20.73 31.26
N LEU A 5 -1.67 21.10 32.28
CA LEU A 5 -0.67 20.21 32.87
C LEU A 5 -1.31 18.95 33.48
N ALA A 6 -2.50 19.06 34.09
CA ALA A 6 -3.22 17.90 34.61
C ALA A 6 -3.68 16.97 33.47
N GLU A 7 -4.24 17.51 32.39
CA GLU A 7 -4.62 16.73 31.20
C GLU A 7 -3.41 16.10 30.50
N LEU A 8 -2.29 16.81 30.40
CA LEU A 8 -1.02 16.26 29.90
C LEU A 8 -0.50 15.13 30.78
N ARG A 9 -0.59 15.27 32.11
CA ARG A 9 -0.20 14.20 33.05
C ARG A 9 -1.07 12.95 32.90
N LYS A 10 -2.34 13.08 32.50
CA LYS A 10 -3.20 11.91 32.21
C LYS A 10 -2.69 11.12 31.00
N VAL A 11 -2.21 11.81 29.97
CA VAL A 11 -1.66 11.18 28.76
C VAL A 11 -0.26 10.64 29.03
N TRP A 12 0.67 11.53 29.39
CA TRP A 12 2.10 11.23 29.51
C TRP A 12 2.49 10.51 30.80
N GLY A 13 1.62 10.52 31.82
CA GLY A 13 1.84 9.79 33.08
C GLY A 13 1.46 8.32 33.03
N GLN A 14 0.73 7.87 31.99
CA GLN A 14 0.37 6.46 31.84
C GLN A 14 1.48 5.68 31.13
N ARG A 15 1.97 4.61 31.76
CA ARG A 15 2.95 3.69 31.15
C ARG A 15 2.45 3.09 29.84
N ILE A 16 1.14 2.85 29.74
CA ILE A 16 0.50 2.32 28.53
C ILE A 16 0.66 3.29 27.36
N PHE A 17 0.51 4.60 27.58
CA PHE A 17 0.69 5.59 26.51
C PHE A 17 2.12 5.61 26.00
N ALA A 18 3.10 5.62 26.90
CA ALA A 18 4.52 5.58 26.51
C ALA A 18 4.86 4.31 25.71
N LEU A 19 4.33 3.16 26.14
CA LEU A 19 4.50 1.89 25.42
C LEU A 19 3.84 1.93 24.03
N CYS A 20 2.58 2.39 23.94
CA CYS A 20 1.89 2.53 22.65
C CYS A 20 2.62 3.52 21.73
N LEU A 21 3.11 4.64 22.25
CA LEU A 21 3.86 5.62 21.47
C LEU A 21 5.20 5.04 20.98
N ALA A 22 5.90 4.28 21.81
CA ALA A 22 7.11 3.56 21.41
C ALA A 22 6.82 2.53 20.31
N VAL A 23 5.71 1.79 20.42
CA VAL A 23 5.25 0.86 19.37
C VAL A 23 4.94 1.60 18.07
N LEU A 24 4.26 2.75 18.12
CA LEU A 24 3.96 3.56 16.94
C LEU A 24 5.23 4.12 16.29
N ALA A 25 6.19 4.60 17.09
CA ALA A 25 7.48 5.09 16.58
C ALA A 25 8.34 3.95 15.99
N ALA A 26 8.35 2.79 16.64
CA ALA A 26 9.02 1.59 16.13
C ALA A 26 8.37 1.08 14.84
N ALA A 27 7.04 1.08 14.77
CA ALA A 27 6.30 0.75 13.54
C ALA A 27 6.60 1.75 12.41
N ASN A 28 6.71 3.05 12.73
CA ASN A 28 7.07 4.07 11.77
C ASN A 28 8.48 3.87 11.21
N LEU A 29 9.46 3.68 12.10
CA LEU A 29 10.84 3.38 11.70
C LEU A 29 10.91 2.09 10.89
N PHE A 30 10.21 1.06 11.33
CA PHE A 30 10.19 -0.23 10.66
C PHE A 30 9.63 -0.11 9.24
N LEU A 31 8.46 0.52 9.08
CA LEU A 31 7.84 0.73 7.77
C LEU A 31 8.71 1.61 6.88
N LEU A 32 9.32 2.66 7.42
CA LEU A 32 10.26 3.49 6.68
C LEU A 32 11.49 2.68 6.24
N TYR A 33 12.07 1.89 7.13
CA TYR A 33 13.23 1.04 6.83
C TYR A 33 12.91 0.06 5.70
N THR A 34 11.77 -0.61 5.77
CA THR A 34 11.38 -1.60 4.77
C THR A 34 10.91 -0.97 3.47
N GLY A 35 10.16 0.13 3.53
CA GLY A 35 9.74 0.89 2.35
C GLY A 35 10.90 1.59 1.62
N THR A 36 12.04 1.78 2.27
CA THR A 36 13.26 2.35 1.66
C THR A 36 14.35 1.33 1.41
N ARG A 37 14.11 0.05 1.73
CA ARG A 37 15.07 -1.02 1.47
C ARG A 37 15.25 -1.15 -0.05
N PRO A 38 16.50 -1.07 -0.56
CA PRO A 38 16.73 -1.23 -1.98
C PRO A 38 16.31 -2.65 -2.40
N GLY A 39 15.52 -2.75 -3.47
CA GLY A 39 15.32 -4.02 -4.17
C GLY A 39 16.62 -4.48 -4.85
N GLU A 40 16.65 -5.69 -5.39
CA GLU A 40 17.84 -6.26 -6.04
C GLU A 40 18.39 -5.35 -7.15
N ASN A 41 17.52 -4.60 -7.84
CA ASN A 41 17.87 -3.70 -8.94
C ASN A 41 17.86 -2.21 -8.53
N SER A 42 18.16 -1.87 -7.27
CA SER A 42 18.11 -0.48 -6.79
C SER A 42 19.41 -0.05 -6.12
N PRO A 43 19.84 1.22 -6.30
CA PRO A 43 21.09 1.70 -5.72
C PRO A 43 21.03 1.69 -4.20
N GLN A 44 22.03 1.05 -3.58
CA GLN A 44 22.15 0.95 -2.13
C GLN A 44 22.33 2.34 -1.49
N PRO A 45 21.88 2.55 -0.23
CA PRO A 45 22.01 3.83 0.47
C PRO A 45 23.44 4.39 0.52
N LEU A 46 24.45 3.50 0.63
CA LEU A 46 25.86 3.88 0.64
C LEU A 46 26.30 4.59 -0.65
N ALA A 47 25.76 4.19 -1.80
CA ALA A 47 26.07 4.81 -3.10
C ALA A 47 25.64 6.29 -3.13
N TRP A 48 24.45 6.60 -2.58
CA TRP A 48 23.96 7.97 -2.46
C TRP A 48 24.88 8.84 -1.60
N ARG A 49 25.41 8.30 -0.51
CA ARG A 49 26.37 9.02 0.36
C ARG A 49 27.75 9.16 -0.27
N ALA A 50 28.17 8.20 -1.09
CA ALA A 50 29.43 8.28 -1.83
C ALA A 50 29.36 9.41 -2.86
N VAL A 51 28.33 9.41 -3.72
CA VAL A 51 28.08 10.50 -4.67
C VAL A 51 27.98 11.85 -3.96
N ALA A 52 27.20 11.94 -2.87
CA ALA A 52 27.04 13.20 -2.15
C ALA A 52 28.36 13.74 -1.58
N ARG A 53 29.34 12.87 -1.26
CA ARG A 53 30.68 13.28 -0.82
C ARG A 53 31.51 13.78 -1.99
N ASP A 54 31.47 13.10 -3.13
CA ASP A 54 32.26 13.48 -4.31
C ASP A 54 31.75 14.79 -4.93
N LEU A 55 30.45 15.06 -4.83
CA LEU A 55 29.86 16.34 -5.26
C LEU A 55 30.06 17.48 -4.24
N ALA A 56 30.50 17.19 -3.02
CA ALA A 56 30.60 18.19 -1.96
C ALA A 56 31.71 19.20 -2.25
N GLY A 57 31.37 20.49 -2.24
CA GLY A 57 32.33 21.59 -2.45
C GLY A 57 32.54 21.98 -3.92
N LEU A 58 32.05 21.18 -4.88
CA LEU A 58 31.97 21.56 -6.29
C LEU A 58 30.84 22.56 -6.51
N ASP A 59 31.01 23.44 -7.50
CA ASP A 59 29.92 24.28 -8.01
C ASP A 59 28.97 23.46 -8.91
N THR A 60 27.79 24.00 -9.21
CA THR A 60 26.74 23.25 -9.94
C THR A 60 27.21 22.79 -11.33
N GLN A 61 28.04 23.59 -12.02
CA GLN A 61 28.58 23.23 -13.32
C GLN A 61 29.60 22.08 -13.21
N ALA A 62 30.57 22.17 -12.28
CA ALA A 62 31.52 21.07 -12.08
C ALA A 62 30.82 19.80 -11.59
N GLN A 63 29.72 19.90 -10.84
CA GLN A 63 28.89 18.75 -10.48
C GLN A 63 28.23 18.10 -11.72
N GLN A 64 27.73 18.90 -12.67
CA GLN A 64 27.18 18.39 -13.93
C GLN A 64 28.25 17.71 -14.77
N ASP A 65 29.40 18.35 -14.94
CA ASP A 65 30.50 17.83 -15.75
C ASP A 65 31.01 16.50 -15.17
N PHE A 66 31.19 16.42 -13.85
CA PHE A 66 31.59 15.21 -13.15
C PHE A 66 30.60 14.05 -13.32
N ILE A 67 29.29 14.31 -13.18
CA ILE A 67 28.27 13.27 -13.35
C ILE A 67 28.12 12.87 -14.82
N ASN A 68 28.22 13.80 -15.76
CA ASN A 68 28.19 13.52 -17.19
C ASN A 68 29.38 12.64 -17.62
N GLU A 69 30.59 13.00 -17.21
CA GLU A 69 31.80 12.22 -17.51
C GLU A 69 31.69 10.79 -16.97
N LYS A 70 31.26 10.63 -15.70
CA LYS A 70 31.03 9.31 -15.12
C LYS A 70 29.91 8.54 -15.80
N LEU A 71 28.82 9.20 -16.15
CA LEU A 71 27.68 8.56 -16.84
C LEU A 71 28.07 8.11 -18.24
N ASP A 72 28.81 8.92 -18.99
CA ASP A 72 29.28 8.59 -20.34
C ASP A 72 30.22 7.39 -20.31
N LEU A 73 31.12 7.35 -19.33
CA LEU A 73 32.00 6.21 -19.09
C LEU A 73 31.20 4.94 -18.78
N VAL A 74 30.30 4.98 -17.79
CA VAL A 74 29.50 3.82 -17.38
C VAL A 74 28.56 3.36 -18.49
N SER A 75 27.94 4.30 -19.22
CA SER A 75 27.08 4.02 -20.38
C SER A 75 27.87 3.35 -21.51
N GLY A 76 29.06 3.86 -21.84
CA GLY A 76 29.91 3.30 -22.87
C GLY A 76 30.36 1.88 -22.56
N VAL A 77 30.82 1.65 -21.32
CA VAL A 77 31.21 0.32 -20.83
C VAL A 77 30.01 -0.64 -20.80
N LEU A 78 28.83 -0.19 -20.38
CA LEU A 78 27.61 -0.99 -20.37
C LEU A 78 27.17 -1.39 -21.78
N GLN A 79 27.30 -0.50 -22.77
CA GLN A 79 27.00 -0.80 -24.17
C GLN A 79 27.96 -1.83 -24.75
N ILE A 80 29.27 -1.74 -24.47
CA ILE A 80 30.24 -2.79 -24.84
C ILE A 80 29.84 -4.14 -24.25
N ASP A 81 29.51 -4.17 -22.95
CA ASP A 81 29.10 -5.39 -22.26
C ASP A 81 27.87 -6.04 -22.92
N GLN A 82 26.86 -5.23 -23.24
CA GLN A 82 25.65 -5.69 -23.94
C GLN A 82 25.97 -6.24 -25.33
N ILE A 83 26.72 -5.50 -26.15
CA ILE A 83 27.08 -5.93 -27.51
C ILE A 83 27.85 -7.25 -27.49
N LEU A 84 28.86 -7.38 -26.62
CA LEU A 84 29.65 -8.60 -26.50
C LEU A 84 28.82 -9.77 -25.97
N SER A 85 27.90 -9.52 -25.02
CA SER A 85 27.00 -10.56 -24.52
C SER A 85 26.04 -11.08 -25.60
N TYR A 86 25.51 -10.19 -26.44
CA TYR A 86 24.64 -10.55 -27.57
C TYR A 86 25.40 -11.23 -28.70
N GLN A 87 26.67 -10.86 -28.93
CA GLN A 87 27.54 -11.55 -29.87
C GLN A 87 27.78 -13.00 -29.40
N ALA A 88 28.04 -13.20 -28.11
CA ALA A 88 28.21 -14.53 -27.53
C ALA A 88 26.93 -15.39 -27.60
N SER A 89 25.74 -14.77 -27.57
CA SER A 89 24.46 -15.47 -27.74
C SER A 89 24.05 -15.68 -29.21
N GLY A 90 24.89 -15.29 -30.17
CA GLY A 90 24.67 -15.51 -31.61
C GLY A 90 23.86 -14.43 -32.34
N ALA A 91 23.49 -13.32 -31.68
CA ALA A 91 22.66 -12.27 -32.27
C ALA A 91 23.39 -11.43 -33.35
N TYR A 92 24.73 -11.48 -33.38
CA TYR A 92 25.58 -10.76 -34.35
C TYR A 92 26.38 -11.71 -35.27
N ALA A 93 25.85 -12.90 -35.56
CA ALA A 93 26.54 -13.87 -36.42
C ALA A 93 26.83 -13.28 -37.82
N GLY A 94 28.11 -13.22 -38.19
CA GLY A 94 28.57 -12.69 -39.48
C GLY A 94 28.87 -11.19 -39.52
N ILE A 95 28.72 -10.47 -38.40
CA ILE A 95 29.01 -9.04 -38.28
C ILE A 95 30.25 -8.83 -37.39
N ASP A 96 31.23 -8.05 -37.87
CA ASP A 96 32.34 -7.59 -37.02
C ASP A 96 31.89 -6.38 -36.19
N VAL A 97 31.37 -6.67 -34.99
CA VAL A 97 30.87 -5.65 -34.05
C VAL A 97 31.92 -4.59 -33.70
N ARG A 98 33.21 -4.90 -33.81
CA ARG A 98 34.28 -3.92 -33.56
C ARG A 98 34.46 -2.93 -34.70
N GLN A 99 34.13 -3.32 -35.94
CA GLN A 99 34.10 -2.40 -37.07
C GLN A 99 32.81 -1.58 -37.10
N GLU A 100 31.67 -2.20 -36.79
CA GLU A 100 30.37 -1.52 -36.79
C GLU A 100 30.27 -0.45 -35.70
N TYR A 101 30.80 -0.73 -34.50
CA TYR A 101 30.81 0.20 -33.36
C TYR A 101 32.22 0.75 -33.06
N ALA A 102 33.02 0.99 -34.10
CA ALA A 102 34.44 1.34 -33.97
C ALA A 102 34.73 2.52 -33.02
N ASP A 103 33.91 3.58 -33.03
CA ASP A 103 34.11 4.74 -32.17
C ASP A 103 33.87 4.45 -30.69
N LEU A 104 32.93 3.54 -30.38
CA LEU A 104 32.58 3.15 -29.03
C LEU A 104 33.63 2.21 -28.44
N PHE A 105 34.06 1.21 -29.21
CA PHE A 105 35.17 0.34 -28.81
C PHE A 105 36.48 1.13 -28.66
N ARG A 106 36.81 2.04 -29.59
CA ARG A 106 38.00 2.90 -29.48
C ARG A 106 38.04 3.71 -28.17
N LYS A 107 36.89 4.20 -27.70
CA LYS A 107 36.81 5.05 -26.50
C LYS A 107 36.77 4.26 -25.18
N TYR A 108 36.08 3.12 -25.13
CA TYR A 108 35.75 2.46 -23.86
C TYR A 108 36.25 1.02 -23.73
N GLU A 109 36.79 0.40 -24.78
CA GLU A 109 37.23 -0.99 -24.75
C GLU A 109 38.35 -1.22 -23.74
N GLN A 110 39.33 -0.30 -23.65
CA GLN A 110 40.42 -0.39 -22.68
C GLN A 110 39.88 -0.32 -21.24
N SER A 111 38.97 0.62 -20.95
CA SER A 111 38.32 0.75 -19.65
C SER A 111 37.49 -0.48 -19.30
N TYR A 112 36.80 -1.08 -20.29
CA TYR A 112 36.05 -2.33 -20.13
C TYR A 112 36.97 -3.51 -19.77
N GLN A 113 38.05 -3.72 -20.53
CA GLN A 113 38.99 -4.82 -20.35
C GLN A 113 39.74 -4.73 -19.01
N ASN A 114 40.22 -3.54 -18.65
CA ASN A 114 41.00 -3.34 -17.43
C ASN A 114 40.13 -3.23 -16.17
N LYS A 115 38.79 -3.09 -16.32
CA LYS A 115 37.85 -2.81 -15.23
C LYS A 115 38.27 -1.59 -14.39
N GLU A 116 38.83 -0.57 -15.04
CA GLU A 116 39.35 0.65 -14.39
C GLU A 116 38.26 1.64 -13.95
N TYR A 117 36.98 1.28 -14.08
CA TYR A 117 35.85 2.12 -13.73
C TYR A 117 35.41 1.93 -12.27
N GLN A 118 35.41 3.03 -11.51
CA GLN A 118 34.95 3.04 -10.12
C GLN A 118 33.42 3.16 -10.05
N LEU A 119 32.76 2.06 -9.67
CA LEU A 119 31.31 2.01 -9.48
C LEU A 119 30.91 2.36 -8.05
N TYR A 120 29.81 3.09 -7.86
CA TYR A 120 29.27 3.35 -6.52
C TYR A 120 28.46 2.19 -5.95
N THR A 121 27.83 1.39 -6.83
CA THR A 121 26.94 0.29 -6.44
C THR A 121 27.58 -1.10 -6.59
N GLY A 122 28.72 -1.18 -7.27
CA GLY A 122 29.37 -2.46 -7.63
C GLY A 122 28.74 -3.17 -8.84
N ASP A 123 27.65 -2.65 -9.39
CA ASP A 123 26.96 -3.20 -10.57
C ASP A 123 26.79 -2.11 -11.64
N LEU A 124 27.25 -2.38 -12.87
CA LEU A 124 27.22 -1.44 -14.00
C LEU A 124 25.81 -0.93 -14.34
N ARG A 125 24.80 -1.79 -14.32
CA ARG A 125 23.41 -1.44 -14.68
C ARG A 125 22.80 -0.56 -13.60
N ILE A 126 23.03 -0.91 -12.33
CA ILE A 126 22.49 -0.14 -11.19
C ILE A 126 23.20 1.21 -11.08
N ASP A 127 24.52 1.28 -11.32
CA ASP A 127 25.26 2.54 -11.32
C ASP A 127 24.83 3.47 -12.46
N TYR A 128 24.59 2.92 -13.65
CA TYR A 128 24.01 3.67 -14.76
C TYR A 128 22.65 4.29 -14.39
N GLN A 129 21.75 3.53 -13.76
CA GLN A 129 20.46 4.04 -13.31
C GLN A 129 20.60 5.15 -12.26
N LEU A 130 21.51 4.97 -11.29
CA LEU A 130 21.80 5.98 -10.26
C LEU A 130 22.32 7.27 -10.89
N LEU A 131 23.33 7.19 -11.74
CA LEU A 131 23.95 8.34 -12.40
C LEU A 131 22.95 9.06 -13.33
N ARG A 132 22.13 8.31 -14.06
CA ARG A 132 21.05 8.88 -14.88
C ARG A 132 20.02 9.63 -14.04
N GLN A 133 19.68 9.10 -12.86
CA GLN A 133 18.78 9.79 -11.93
C GLN A 133 19.41 11.08 -11.41
N LEU A 134 20.68 11.05 -11.00
CA LEU A 134 21.40 12.22 -10.51
C LEU A 134 21.58 13.29 -11.59
N LYS A 135 21.87 12.88 -12.84
CA LYS A 135 21.91 13.78 -13.99
C LYS A 135 20.57 14.50 -14.18
N ALA A 136 19.46 13.76 -14.15
CA ALA A 136 18.13 14.38 -14.27
C ALA A 136 17.85 15.39 -13.14
N GLU A 137 18.29 15.10 -11.91
CA GLU A 137 18.18 16.03 -10.79
C GLU A 137 19.02 17.29 -10.99
N LEU A 138 20.28 17.14 -11.42
CA LEU A 138 21.21 18.22 -11.71
C LEU A 138 20.71 19.10 -12.85
N ASP A 139 20.30 18.50 -13.97
CA ASP A 139 19.80 19.22 -15.15
C ASP A 139 18.53 20.03 -14.83
N THR A 140 17.66 19.49 -13.96
CA THR A 140 16.50 20.23 -13.46
C THR A 140 16.92 21.49 -12.73
N VAL A 141 17.90 21.39 -11.85
CA VAL A 141 18.36 22.48 -10.98
C VAL A 141 19.22 23.50 -11.74
N ALA A 142 20.05 23.03 -12.68
CA ALA A 142 20.84 23.88 -13.57
C ALA A 142 19.95 24.66 -14.56
N GLY A 143 18.85 24.06 -15.01
CA GLY A 143 17.84 24.71 -15.84
C GLY A 143 16.98 25.75 -15.12
N TYR A 144 17.24 26.05 -13.84
CA TYR A 144 16.42 26.98 -13.06
C TYR A 144 16.33 28.40 -13.65
N PRO A 145 17.43 29.04 -14.11
CA PRO A 145 17.35 30.37 -14.74
C PRO A 145 16.49 30.35 -16.01
N GLN A 146 16.65 29.33 -16.85
CA GLN A 146 15.85 29.14 -18.06
C GLN A 146 14.38 28.88 -17.73
N PHE A 147 14.09 28.14 -16.65
CA PHE A 147 12.73 27.95 -16.16
C PHE A 147 12.07 29.29 -15.79
N LEU A 148 12.78 30.21 -15.13
CA LEU A 148 12.24 31.53 -14.81
C LEU A 148 11.94 32.35 -16.08
N GLU A 149 12.85 32.35 -17.05
CA GLU A 149 12.65 33.01 -18.35
C GLU A 149 11.48 32.40 -19.13
N ASP A 150 11.36 31.08 -19.15
CA ASP A 150 10.26 30.35 -19.77
C ASP A 150 8.91 30.71 -19.16
N VAL A 151 8.83 30.87 -17.83
CA VAL A 151 7.61 31.30 -17.15
C VAL A 151 7.19 32.68 -17.64
N GLN A 152 8.13 33.63 -17.75
CA GLN A 152 7.86 34.99 -18.25
C GLN A 152 7.47 34.99 -19.73
N THR A 153 8.17 34.21 -20.55
CA THR A 153 7.93 34.10 -22.00
C THR A 153 6.57 33.46 -22.28
N LYS A 154 6.25 32.35 -21.58
CA LYS A 154 4.93 31.70 -21.66
C LYS A 154 3.82 32.62 -21.21
N ALA A 155 4.03 33.41 -20.16
CA ALA A 155 3.04 34.39 -19.72
C ALA A 155 2.74 35.42 -20.82
N LYS A 156 3.77 35.99 -21.45
CA LYS A 156 3.63 36.93 -22.58
C LYS A 156 2.91 36.29 -23.77
N GLN A 157 3.32 35.09 -24.17
CA GLN A 157 2.71 34.35 -25.30
C GLN A 157 1.23 34.03 -25.04
N LEU A 158 0.91 33.49 -23.86
CA LEU A 158 -0.47 33.15 -23.49
C LEU A 158 -1.35 34.40 -23.37
N SER A 159 -0.81 35.52 -22.87
CA SER A 159 -1.55 36.79 -22.80
C SER A 159 -1.86 37.41 -24.19
N ALA A 160 -1.09 37.04 -25.22
CA ALA A 160 -1.27 37.53 -26.59
C ALA A 160 -2.30 36.72 -27.39
N ILE A 161 -2.63 35.50 -26.97
CA ILE A 161 -3.62 34.66 -27.65
C ILE A 161 -5.03 35.20 -27.34
N SER A 162 -5.78 35.53 -28.39
CA SER A 162 -7.12 36.13 -28.28
C SER A 162 -8.10 35.29 -27.46
N ILE A 163 -7.97 33.95 -27.46
CA ILE A 163 -8.81 33.02 -26.70
C ILE A 163 -8.76 33.29 -25.19
N PHE A 164 -7.61 33.70 -24.64
CA PHE A 164 -7.45 34.07 -23.23
C PHE A 164 -7.81 35.54 -22.94
N ASN A 165 -8.06 36.34 -24.00
CA ASN A 165 -8.63 37.68 -23.90
C ASN A 165 -10.16 37.69 -24.11
N SER A 166 -10.73 36.68 -24.77
CA SER A 166 -12.15 36.57 -25.13
C SER A 166 -12.91 35.51 -24.35
N SER A 167 -12.29 34.84 -23.38
CA SER A 167 -13.00 33.89 -22.49
C SER A 167 -14.00 34.66 -21.62
N GLU A 168 -15.24 34.17 -21.51
CA GLU A 168 -16.30 34.80 -20.68
C GLU A 168 -15.87 35.04 -19.22
N SER A 169 -14.94 34.22 -18.70
CA SER A 169 -14.30 34.39 -17.39
C SER A 169 -12.91 35.03 -17.50
N GLY A 170 -12.65 36.11 -16.77
CA GLY A 170 -11.33 36.79 -16.69
C GLY A 170 -10.24 36.02 -15.92
N TYR A 171 -10.53 34.81 -15.45
CA TYR A 171 -9.65 34.00 -14.61
C TYR A 171 -8.32 33.64 -15.28
N ASP A 172 -8.33 33.18 -16.53
CA ASP A 172 -7.13 32.61 -17.17
C ASP A 172 -6.03 33.67 -17.32
N ARG A 173 -6.41 34.87 -17.77
CA ARG A 173 -5.50 36.03 -17.83
C ARG A 173 -4.98 36.42 -16.44
N ALA A 174 -5.88 36.60 -15.48
CA ALA A 174 -5.48 36.97 -14.12
C ALA A 174 -4.56 35.92 -13.49
N ASN A 175 -4.76 34.63 -13.80
CA ASN A 175 -3.93 33.54 -13.33
C ASN A 175 -2.52 33.58 -13.94
N ILE A 176 -2.42 33.86 -15.25
CA ILE A 176 -1.15 34.03 -15.96
C ILE A 176 -0.36 35.19 -15.34
N ASP A 177 -0.99 36.36 -15.22
CA ASP A 177 -0.36 37.58 -14.71
C ASP A 177 0.11 37.41 -13.25
N LYS A 178 -0.74 36.81 -12.40
CA LYS A 178 -0.40 36.53 -11.01
C LYS A 178 0.75 35.54 -10.89
N THR A 179 0.79 34.51 -11.74
CA THR A 179 1.89 33.53 -11.74
C THR A 179 3.21 34.18 -12.14
N ALA A 180 3.22 34.96 -13.22
CA ALA A 180 4.41 35.68 -13.67
C ALA A 180 4.93 36.66 -12.60
N ALA A 181 4.03 37.41 -11.95
CA ALA A 181 4.39 38.35 -10.90
C ALA A 181 5.10 37.68 -9.71
N VAL A 182 4.64 36.50 -9.26
CA VAL A 182 5.27 35.79 -8.14
C VAL A 182 6.68 35.29 -8.49
N TYR A 183 6.92 34.82 -9.71
CA TYR A 183 8.24 34.32 -10.12
C TYR A 183 9.25 35.43 -10.43
N THR A 184 8.80 36.65 -10.68
CA THR A 184 9.70 37.81 -10.96
C THR A 184 10.67 38.07 -9.80
N GLY A 185 10.26 37.82 -8.55
CA GLY A 185 11.12 37.99 -7.38
C GLY A 185 12.18 36.91 -7.18
N MET A 186 12.20 35.85 -8.00
CA MET A 186 12.99 34.64 -7.73
C MET A 186 14.38 34.60 -8.40
N GLU A 187 14.75 35.63 -9.15
CA GLU A 187 15.98 35.67 -9.95
C GLU A 187 17.27 35.64 -9.10
N ASN A 188 17.24 36.17 -7.88
CA ASN A 188 18.43 36.31 -7.02
C ASN A 188 18.73 35.07 -6.15
N VAL A 189 18.06 33.94 -6.37
CA VAL A 189 18.23 32.75 -5.53
C VAL A 189 19.47 31.97 -5.96
N THR A 190 20.43 31.83 -5.05
CA THR A 190 21.61 30.99 -5.29
C THR A 190 21.23 29.51 -5.24
N ILE A 191 21.61 28.78 -6.29
CA ILE A 191 21.30 27.36 -6.45
C ILE A 191 22.54 26.51 -6.16
N ARG A 192 22.40 25.54 -5.24
CA ARG A 192 23.47 24.61 -4.82
C ARG A 192 22.93 23.19 -4.72
N TYR A 193 23.19 22.39 -5.75
CA TYR A 193 22.67 21.03 -5.79
C TYR A 193 23.32 20.11 -4.73
N ALA A 194 22.50 19.19 -4.25
CA ALA A 194 22.87 18.03 -3.46
C ALA A 194 21.72 17.02 -3.57
N PRO A 195 22.00 15.70 -3.55
CA PRO A 195 21.00 14.67 -3.75
C PRO A 195 19.78 14.83 -2.85
N GLN A 196 18.58 14.80 -3.43
CA GLN A 196 17.33 15.10 -2.70
C GLN A 196 16.69 13.89 -2.03
N LYS A 197 17.10 12.67 -2.41
CA LYS A 197 16.44 11.41 -2.00
C LYS A 197 16.20 11.34 -0.50
N GLY A 198 17.23 11.55 0.33
CA GLY A 198 17.08 11.47 1.78
C GLY A 198 16.08 12.48 2.35
N LEU A 199 16.17 13.74 1.94
CA LEU A 199 15.27 14.80 2.42
C LEU A 199 13.82 14.55 1.99
N PHE A 200 13.59 14.28 0.71
CA PHE A 200 12.24 14.14 0.18
C PHE A 200 11.56 12.85 0.69
N THR A 201 12.29 11.74 0.77
CA THR A 201 11.79 10.49 1.36
C THR A 201 11.37 10.68 2.82
N ALA A 202 12.11 11.45 3.62
CA ALA A 202 11.75 11.69 5.01
C ALA A 202 10.42 12.47 5.18
N LEU A 203 10.16 13.41 4.26
CA LEU A 203 9.01 14.30 4.30
C LEU A 203 7.75 13.69 3.67
N ASP A 204 7.91 12.96 2.57
CA ASP A 204 6.81 12.46 1.74
C ASP A 204 6.37 11.02 2.09
N TYR A 205 6.89 10.45 3.17
CA TYR A 205 6.57 9.06 3.54
C TYR A 205 5.12 8.92 4.06
N GLN A 206 4.22 8.46 3.19
CA GLN A 206 2.76 8.41 3.40
C GLN A 206 2.31 7.59 4.62
N PHE A 207 3.02 6.51 4.97
CA PHE A 207 2.64 5.68 6.13
C PHE A 207 2.82 6.42 7.46
N THR A 208 3.70 7.42 7.53
CA THR A 208 3.86 8.28 8.72
C THR A 208 2.53 8.95 9.08
N ASP A 209 1.77 9.39 8.07
CA ASP A 209 0.49 10.07 8.26
C ASP A 209 -0.59 9.13 8.79
N LEU A 210 -0.56 7.85 8.38
CA LEU A 210 -1.46 6.82 8.91
C LEU A 210 -1.16 6.52 10.39
N ILE A 211 0.12 6.46 10.75
CA ILE A 211 0.55 6.28 12.15
C ILE A 211 0.18 7.51 12.98
N LEU A 212 0.31 8.70 12.42
CA LEU A 212 -0.11 9.95 13.06
C LEU A 212 -1.63 9.95 13.33
N LEU A 213 -2.45 9.45 12.40
CA LEU A 213 -3.89 9.25 12.62
C LEU A 213 -4.17 8.23 13.74
N ALA A 214 -3.43 7.12 13.79
CA ALA A 214 -3.53 6.16 14.88
C ALA A 214 -3.17 6.78 16.24
N ALA A 215 -2.16 7.65 16.29
CA ALA A 215 -1.80 8.41 17.47
C ALA A 215 -2.90 9.39 17.89
N MET A 216 -3.61 10.04 16.95
CA MET A 216 -4.78 10.88 17.26
C MET A 216 -5.89 10.07 17.95
N LEU A 217 -6.19 8.86 17.45
CA LEU A 217 -7.18 7.97 18.06
C LEU A 217 -6.76 7.55 19.48
N LEU A 218 -5.48 7.24 19.68
CA LEU A 218 -4.93 6.94 21.01
C LEU A 218 -5.07 8.14 21.95
N LEU A 219 -4.69 9.35 21.52
CA LEU A 219 -4.82 10.57 22.30
C LEU A 219 -6.29 10.85 22.66
N ALA A 220 -7.22 10.72 21.71
CA ALA A 220 -8.65 10.89 21.97
C ALA A 220 -9.21 9.82 22.93
N SER A 221 -8.65 8.61 22.89
CA SER A 221 -9.01 7.53 23.83
C SER A 221 -8.69 7.94 25.27
N LEU A 222 -7.48 8.44 25.49
CA LEU A 222 -6.95 8.76 26.81
C LEU A 222 -7.52 10.08 27.35
N LEU A 223 -7.59 11.11 26.50
CA LEU A 223 -8.10 12.42 26.89
C LEU A 223 -9.60 12.42 27.14
N LEU A 224 -10.38 11.53 26.51
CA LEU A 224 -11.83 11.67 26.49
C LEU A 224 -12.59 10.37 26.66
N ARG A 225 -12.22 9.32 25.91
CA ARG A 225 -12.98 8.07 25.91
C ARG A 225 -12.96 7.37 27.25
N GLN A 226 -11.79 7.32 27.90
CA GLN A 226 -11.63 6.69 29.22
C GLN A 226 -12.53 7.37 30.28
N GLU A 227 -12.59 8.70 30.29
CA GLU A 227 -13.44 9.47 31.22
C GLU A 227 -14.93 9.37 30.88
N ARG A 228 -15.26 9.30 29.59
CA ARG A 228 -16.65 9.13 29.14
C ARG A 228 -17.18 7.76 29.53
N ASP A 229 -16.43 6.71 29.21
CA ASP A 229 -16.86 5.32 29.41
C ASP A 229 -16.91 4.94 30.90
N SER A 230 -16.08 5.56 31.74
CA SER A 230 -16.13 5.41 33.20
C SER A 230 -17.21 6.28 33.87
N GLY A 231 -17.87 7.18 33.13
CA GLY A 231 -18.83 8.15 33.68
C GLY A 231 -18.18 9.32 34.44
N MET A 232 -16.86 9.36 34.53
CA MET A 232 -16.09 10.41 35.22
C MET A 232 -16.31 11.81 34.63
N LEU A 233 -16.64 11.91 33.33
CA LEU A 233 -16.99 13.20 32.70
C LEU A 233 -18.12 13.94 33.40
N HIS A 234 -19.10 13.24 33.98
CA HIS A 234 -20.18 13.89 34.72
C HIS A 234 -19.68 14.56 36.00
N LEU A 235 -18.80 13.88 36.74
CA LEU A 235 -18.20 14.40 37.95
C LEU A 235 -17.27 15.59 37.65
N ILE A 236 -16.47 15.48 36.58
CA ILE A 236 -15.59 16.58 36.15
C ILE A 236 -16.42 17.82 35.82
N ARG A 237 -17.54 17.66 35.11
CA ARG A 237 -18.42 18.77 34.71
C ARG A 237 -19.19 19.44 35.86
N SER A 238 -19.35 18.78 37.01
CA SER A 238 -19.94 19.38 38.20
C SER A 238 -18.95 20.21 39.02
N MET A 239 -17.64 20.10 38.77
CA MET A 239 -16.61 20.87 39.47
C MET A 239 -16.51 22.32 38.93
N PRO A 240 -16.02 23.29 39.74
CA PRO A 240 -15.78 24.65 39.28
C PRO A 240 -14.76 24.64 38.13
N GLY A 241 -15.10 25.26 37.00
CA GLY A 241 -14.29 25.20 35.77
C GLY A 241 -14.37 23.87 35.00
N GLY A 242 -15.23 22.94 35.42
CA GLY A 242 -15.41 21.61 34.84
C GLY A 242 -15.99 21.56 33.42
N ARG A 243 -16.47 22.69 32.90
CA ARG A 243 -17.08 22.81 31.55
C ARG A 243 -16.08 23.39 30.54
N LEU A 244 -16.23 24.66 30.16
CA LEU A 244 -15.45 25.28 29.09
C LEU A 244 -13.94 25.27 29.36
N HIS A 245 -13.51 25.60 30.58
CA HIS A 245 -12.07 25.59 30.92
C HIS A 245 -11.46 24.19 30.80
N THR A 246 -12.21 23.14 31.15
CA THR A 246 -11.76 21.75 30.99
C THR A 246 -11.76 21.33 29.51
N ALA A 247 -12.77 21.74 28.74
CA ALA A 247 -12.80 21.51 27.29
C ALA A 247 -11.58 22.13 26.60
N LEU A 248 -11.31 23.41 26.87
CA LEU A 248 -10.13 24.12 26.33
C LEU A 248 -8.82 23.49 26.82
N ALA A 249 -8.76 23.03 28.08
CA ALA A 249 -7.58 22.33 28.58
C ALA A 249 -7.32 21.01 27.85
N LYS A 250 -8.36 20.25 27.50
CA LYS A 250 -8.25 19.03 26.69
C LYS A 250 -7.80 19.32 25.26
N LEU A 251 -8.32 20.39 24.65
CA LEU A 251 -7.86 20.83 23.33
C LEU A 251 -6.38 21.31 23.36
N GLY A 252 -5.98 22.03 24.40
CA GLY A 252 -4.58 22.42 24.60
C GLY A 252 -3.66 21.22 24.83
N ALA A 253 -4.10 20.23 25.63
CA ALA A 253 -3.35 19.00 25.84
C ALA A 253 -3.22 18.16 24.56
N LEU A 254 -4.27 18.13 23.72
CA LEU A 254 -4.22 17.54 22.38
C LEU A 254 -3.18 18.26 21.51
N ALA A 255 -3.22 19.60 21.45
CA ALA A 255 -2.31 20.40 20.64
C ALA A 255 -0.84 20.15 20.97
N VAL A 256 -0.50 20.17 22.26
CA VAL A 256 0.87 19.93 22.76
C VAL A 256 1.28 18.47 22.55
N SER A 257 0.39 17.51 22.81
CA SER A 257 0.71 16.09 22.64
C SER A 257 0.88 15.72 21.16
N LEU A 258 0.08 16.29 20.26
CA LEU A 258 0.25 16.11 18.82
C LEU A 258 1.57 16.68 18.32
N LEU A 259 2.00 17.84 18.82
CA LEU A 259 3.31 18.39 18.48
C LEU A 259 4.43 17.43 18.87
N ALA A 260 4.39 16.89 20.10
CA ALA A 260 5.40 15.93 20.56
C ALA A 260 5.39 14.61 19.76
N VAL A 261 4.21 14.08 19.43
CA VAL A 261 4.08 12.89 18.57
C VAL A 261 4.63 13.17 17.18
N LEU A 262 4.31 14.33 16.59
CA LEU A 262 4.75 14.69 15.25
C LEU A 262 6.28 14.87 15.19
N LEU A 263 6.86 15.55 16.18
CA LEU A 263 8.32 15.67 16.33
C LEU A 263 8.99 14.31 16.47
N LEU A 264 8.38 13.36 17.20
CA LEU A 264 8.90 12.01 17.32
C LEU A 264 8.86 11.26 15.98
N LEU A 265 7.71 11.22 15.30
CA LEU A 265 7.54 10.47 14.06
C LEU A 265 8.40 11.03 12.92
N TYR A 266 8.32 12.34 12.65
CA TYR A 266 9.13 12.97 11.61
C TYR A 266 10.60 13.11 12.00
N GLY A 267 10.90 13.24 13.29
CA GLY A 267 12.28 13.20 13.78
C GLY A 267 12.93 11.85 13.51
N VAL A 268 12.23 10.74 13.75
CA VAL A 268 12.69 9.39 13.38
C VAL A 268 12.92 9.29 11.87
N ASN A 269 12.01 9.83 11.04
CA ASN A 269 12.20 9.82 9.58
C ASN A 269 13.45 10.60 9.15
N LEU A 270 13.62 11.83 9.65
CA LEU A 270 14.75 12.69 9.32
C LEU A 270 16.08 12.09 9.77
N VAL A 271 16.14 11.52 10.98
CA VAL A 271 17.34 10.85 11.50
C VAL A 271 17.66 9.61 10.65
N TYR A 272 16.69 8.75 10.39
CA TYR A 272 16.89 7.55 9.57
C TYR A 272 17.36 7.90 8.15
N CYS A 273 16.67 8.80 7.45
CA CYS A 273 17.02 9.20 6.08
C CYS A 273 18.34 9.97 6.03
N GLY A 274 18.64 10.76 7.06
CA GLY A 274 19.92 11.45 7.18
C GLY A 274 21.11 10.51 7.38
N LEU A 275 20.92 9.43 8.15
CA LEU A 275 21.95 8.40 8.35
C LEU A 275 22.09 7.47 7.14
N THR A 276 21.02 7.21 6.40
CA THR A 276 21.05 6.26 5.26
C THR A 276 21.44 6.90 3.94
N PHE A 277 20.80 8.00 3.55
CA PHE A 277 21.01 8.66 2.25
C PHE A 277 21.73 10.01 2.36
N GLY A 278 21.59 10.69 3.50
CA GLY A 278 22.04 12.07 3.68
C GLY A 278 20.97 13.09 3.29
N LEU A 279 20.88 14.21 4.03
CA LEU A 279 19.89 15.28 3.80
C LEU A 279 20.43 16.41 2.91
N GLY A 280 21.75 16.48 2.73
CA GLY A 280 22.45 17.63 2.17
C GLY A 280 22.51 18.83 3.14
N PRO A 281 23.16 19.93 2.74
CA PRO A 281 23.28 21.12 3.58
C PRO A 281 21.92 21.79 3.83
N LEU A 282 21.52 21.98 5.09
CA LEU A 282 20.24 22.59 5.44
C LEU A 282 20.20 24.11 5.18
N GLY A 283 21.36 24.75 5.02
CA GLY A 283 21.49 26.18 4.73
C GLY A 283 21.31 26.56 3.26
N ARG A 284 21.17 25.59 2.34
CA ARG A 284 20.92 25.88 0.92
C ARG A 284 19.49 26.36 0.69
N SER A 285 19.26 27.06 -0.42
CA SER A 285 17.93 27.48 -0.85
C SER A 285 17.03 26.28 -1.13
N ILE A 286 15.72 26.41 -0.86
CA ILE A 286 14.76 25.33 -1.10
C ILE A 286 14.65 24.98 -2.60
N GLN A 287 14.89 25.95 -3.48
CA GLN A 287 14.88 25.80 -4.94
C GLN A 287 16.02 24.88 -5.43
N SER A 288 17.06 24.70 -4.61
CA SER A 288 18.14 23.75 -4.89
C SER A 288 17.73 22.27 -4.75
N VAL A 289 16.52 22.00 -4.27
CA VAL A 289 15.93 20.67 -4.20
C VAL A 289 15.03 20.50 -5.43
N PRO A 290 15.36 19.61 -6.40
CA PRO A 290 14.63 19.49 -7.66
C PRO A 290 13.10 19.36 -7.50
N ALA A 291 12.64 18.53 -6.55
CA ALA A 291 11.21 18.33 -6.28
C ALA A 291 10.49 19.59 -5.73
N LEU A 292 11.24 20.55 -5.20
CA LEU A 292 10.73 21.80 -4.60
C LEU A 292 11.21 23.05 -5.37
N MET A 293 11.75 22.88 -6.57
CA MET A 293 12.26 23.97 -7.41
C MET A 293 11.20 25.04 -7.71
N ARG A 294 9.93 24.63 -7.79
CA ARG A 294 8.76 25.49 -8.06
C ARG A 294 8.22 26.21 -6.81
N CYS A 295 8.86 26.01 -5.65
CA CYS A 295 8.51 26.73 -4.45
C CYS A 295 8.89 28.21 -4.60
N THR A 296 7.96 29.11 -4.32
CA THR A 296 8.16 30.58 -4.46
C THR A 296 8.62 31.24 -3.16
N MET A 297 9.02 30.45 -2.15
CA MET A 297 9.52 30.96 -0.88
C MET A 297 11.05 31.05 -0.90
N GLN A 298 11.60 32.24 -0.63
CA GLN A 298 13.05 32.47 -0.50
C GLN A 298 13.55 32.08 0.89
N ILE A 299 13.51 30.78 1.18
CA ILE A 299 13.89 30.23 2.48
C ILE A 299 14.92 29.12 2.31
N THR A 300 15.67 28.88 3.38
CA THR A 300 16.58 27.73 3.46
C THR A 300 15.81 26.43 3.66
N VAL A 301 16.43 25.29 3.32
CA VAL A 301 15.87 23.97 3.60
C VAL A 301 15.54 23.79 5.09
N GLY A 302 16.40 24.27 6.00
CA GLY A 302 16.15 24.21 7.44
C GLY A 302 14.91 25.00 7.88
N GLN A 303 14.72 26.21 7.35
CA GLN A 303 13.51 27.01 7.59
C GLN A 303 12.25 26.34 7.00
N TYR A 304 12.37 25.74 5.81
CA TYR A 304 11.30 24.97 5.20
C TYR A 304 10.88 23.80 6.08
N LEU A 305 11.82 23.06 6.68
CA LEU A 305 11.50 21.95 7.60
C LEU A 305 10.67 22.42 8.80
N VAL A 306 10.99 23.58 9.37
CA VAL A 306 10.20 24.15 10.48
C VAL A 306 8.78 24.52 10.02
N LEU A 307 8.65 25.22 8.90
CA LEU A 307 7.36 25.58 8.33
C LEU A 307 6.53 24.36 7.94
N PHE A 308 7.17 23.33 7.40
CA PHE A 308 6.58 22.04 7.08
C PHE A 308 6.00 21.38 8.33
N LEU A 309 6.79 21.28 9.42
CA LEU A 309 6.33 20.68 10.67
C LEU A 309 5.18 21.49 11.30
N LEU A 310 5.21 22.82 11.20
CA LEU A 310 4.13 23.69 11.68
C LEU A 310 2.84 23.53 10.87
N ALA A 311 2.93 23.52 9.54
CA ALA A 311 1.79 23.27 8.66
C ALA A 311 1.21 21.87 8.91
N LYS A 312 2.08 20.87 9.07
CA LYS A 312 1.69 19.48 9.35
C LYS A 312 0.99 19.38 10.71
N TRP A 313 1.52 20.09 11.72
CA TRP A 313 0.90 20.18 13.03
C TRP A 313 -0.47 20.86 12.98
N ALA A 314 -0.63 21.93 12.21
CA ALA A 314 -1.92 22.61 12.05
C ALA A 314 -2.97 21.69 11.40
N GLY A 315 -2.61 20.99 10.31
CA GLY A 315 -3.47 20.00 9.67
C GLY A 315 -3.82 18.84 10.60
N ALA A 316 -2.82 18.30 11.30
CA ALA A 316 -2.99 17.24 12.29
C ALA A 316 -3.87 17.68 13.46
N PHE A 317 -3.76 18.93 13.91
CA PHE A 317 -4.59 19.47 14.99
C PHE A 317 -6.06 19.57 14.56
N VAL A 318 -6.34 20.10 13.37
CA VAL A 318 -7.71 20.16 12.81
C VAL A 318 -8.32 18.75 12.68
N MET A 319 -7.54 17.78 12.19
CA MET A 319 -7.98 16.38 12.14
C MET A 319 -8.18 15.79 13.55
N GLY A 320 -7.29 16.08 14.49
CA GLY A 320 -7.42 15.69 15.89
C GLY A 320 -8.67 16.27 16.56
N LEU A 321 -9.07 17.50 16.23
CA LEU A 321 -10.33 18.11 16.71
C LEU A 321 -11.55 17.31 16.24
N TRP A 322 -11.56 16.89 14.98
CA TRP A 322 -12.61 16.01 14.46
C TRP A 322 -12.64 14.67 15.20
N VAL A 323 -11.47 14.03 15.37
CA VAL A 323 -11.37 12.75 16.09
C VAL A 323 -11.87 12.89 17.54
N MET A 324 -11.51 13.98 18.22
CA MET A 324 -12.00 14.31 19.56
C MET A 324 -13.52 14.53 19.58
N LEU A 325 -14.07 15.25 18.61
CA LEU A 325 -15.49 15.51 18.48
C LEU A 325 -16.28 14.21 18.23
N ALA A 326 -15.82 13.35 17.32
CA ALA A 326 -16.42 12.06 17.03
C ALA A 326 -16.38 11.12 18.26
N ALA A 327 -15.25 11.07 18.95
CA ALA A 327 -15.08 10.31 20.19
C ALA A 327 -16.00 10.82 21.31
N LEU A 328 -16.23 12.13 21.36
CA LEU A 328 -17.11 12.78 22.32
C LEU A 328 -18.58 12.61 21.98
N TRP A 329 -18.98 12.72 20.72
CA TRP A 329 -20.37 12.60 20.30
C TRP A 329 -20.89 11.17 20.44
N ALA A 330 -20.08 10.20 20.04
CA ALA A 330 -20.51 8.82 20.03
C ALA A 330 -20.66 8.24 21.44
N ARG A 331 -21.84 7.67 21.73
CA ARG A 331 -22.05 7.00 23.02
C ARG A 331 -21.21 5.74 23.18
N ARG A 332 -20.95 5.00 22.09
CA ARG A 332 -20.12 3.79 22.06
C ARG A 332 -18.77 4.05 21.38
N ALA A 333 -17.71 3.40 21.86
CA ALA A 333 -16.34 3.63 21.38
C ALA A 333 -16.21 3.30 19.89
N PHE A 334 -16.76 2.14 19.48
CA PHE A 334 -16.75 1.71 18.08
C PHE A 334 -17.39 2.74 17.14
N VAL A 335 -18.56 3.29 17.50
CA VAL A 335 -19.23 4.33 16.69
C VAL A 335 -18.37 5.60 16.62
N GLY A 336 -17.67 5.95 17.71
CA GLY A 336 -16.74 7.08 17.74
C GLY A 336 -15.56 6.88 16.81
N TRP A 337 -14.99 5.67 16.77
CA TRP A 337 -13.89 5.32 15.88
C TRP A 337 -14.31 5.26 14.41
N CYS A 338 -15.45 4.64 14.10
CA CYS A 338 -16.01 4.68 12.75
C CYS A 338 -16.27 6.12 12.31
N GLY A 339 -16.85 6.95 13.17
CA GLY A 339 -17.06 8.38 12.89
C GLY A 339 -15.75 9.13 12.67
N ALA A 340 -14.75 8.90 13.52
CA ALA A 340 -13.43 9.52 13.42
C ALA A 340 -12.75 9.22 12.08
N LEU A 341 -12.92 8.00 11.54
CA LEU A 341 -12.35 7.59 10.25
C LEU A 341 -13.22 7.95 9.04
N ALA A 342 -14.54 8.00 9.20
CA ALA A 342 -15.48 8.18 8.09
C ALA A 342 -15.30 9.51 7.35
N LEU A 343 -15.10 10.61 8.07
CA LEU A 343 -14.96 11.93 7.44
C LEU A 343 -13.62 12.08 6.69
N PRO A 344 -12.44 11.73 7.26
CA PRO A 344 -11.20 11.67 6.51
C PRO A 344 -11.28 10.77 5.28
N ALA A 345 -11.93 9.60 5.38
CA ALA A 345 -12.11 8.69 4.26
C ALA A 345 -13.00 9.29 3.15
N ALA A 346 -14.15 9.87 3.51
CA ALA A 346 -15.03 10.54 2.57
C ALA A 346 -14.34 11.73 1.88
N GLN A 347 -13.56 12.49 2.64
CA GLN A 347 -12.79 13.61 2.09
C GLN A 347 -11.66 13.14 1.18
N TRP A 348 -10.98 12.04 1.49
CA TRP A 348 -10.02 11.43 0.58
C TRP A 348 -10.68 11.02 -0.75
N LEU A 349 -11.86 10.37 -0.70
CA LEU A 349 -12.61 10.01 -1.91
C LEU A 349 -13.01 11.23 -2.76
N ILE A 350 -13.49 12.30 -2.13
CA ILE A 350 -13.83 13.55 -2.82
C ILE A 350 -12.59 14.13 -3.52
N ARG A 351 -11.41 14.06 -2.88
CA ARG A 351 -10.16 14.55 -3.46
C ARG A 351 -9.75 13.77 -4.71
N GLU A 352 -9.90 12.45 -4.69
CA GLU A 352 -9.58 11.59 -5.83
C GLU A 352 -10.60 11.76 -6.97
N ALA A 353 -11.88 11.98 -6.65
CA ALA A 353 -12.93 12.19 -7.64
C ALA A 353 -12.83 13.52 -8.41
N ILE A 354 -12.25 14.57 -7.81
CA ILE A 354 -12.16 15.91 -8.43
C ILE A 354 -10.79 16.10 -9.11
N PRO A 355 -10.72 16.27 -10.45
CA PRO A 355 -9.49 16.61 -11.14
C PRO A 355 -8.96 17.97 -10.70
N ALA A 356 -7.63 18.13 -10.65
CA ALA A 356 -7.04 19.37 -10.16
C ALA A 356 -7.25 20.58 -11.11
N THR A 357 -7.55 20.32 -12.38
CA THR A 357 -7.89 21.33 -13.41
C THR A 357 -9.36 21.72 -13.42
N SER A 358 -10.21 21.05 -12.62
CA SER A 358 -11.63 21.36 -12.54
C SER A 358 -11.89 22.74 -11.92
N ARG A 359 -13.03 23.36 -12.27
CA ARG A 359 -13.55 24.57 -11.59
C ARG A 359 -13.86 24.34 -10.10
N LEU A 360 -14.00 23.08 -9.67
CA LEU A 360 -14.19 22.71 -8.26
C LEU A 360 -12.86 22.43 -7.54
N ASN A 361 -11.73 22.88 -8.07
CA ASN A 361 -10.41 22.64 -7.47
C ASN A 361 -10.28 23.18 -6.04
N VAL A 362 -10.98 24.26 -5.67
CA VAL A 362 -11.02 24.75 -4.28
C VAL A 362 -11.56 23.69 -3.33
N ILE A 363 -12.58 22.90 -3.72
CA ILE A 363 -13.14 21.83 -2.89
C ILE A 363 -12.13 20.66 -2.74
N LYS A 364 -11.33 20.39 -3.77
CA LYS A 364 -10.27 19.37 -3.73
C LYS A 364 -9.22 19.69 -2.65
N TYR A 365 -8.83 20.97 -2.55
CA TYR A 365 -7.76 21.43 -1.67
C TYR A 365 -8.25 21.96 -0.31
N ALA A 366 -9.47 22.49 -0.19
CA ALA A 366 -10.12 22.86 1.07
C ALA A 366 -10.61 21.61 1.83
N ASN A 367 -9.69 20.71 2.12
CA ASN A 367 -9.95 19.34 2.54
C ASN A 367 -8.93 18.94 3.60
N MET A 368 -9.34 18.27 4.68
CA MET A 368 -8.47 17.91 5.80
C MET A 368 -7.35 16.94 5.42
N VAL A 369 -7.57 16.13 4.37
CA VAL A 369 -6.52 15.26 3.80
C VAL A 369 -5.49 16.09 3.04
N SER A 370 -5.91 17.17 2.38
CA SER A 370 -4.99 18.13 1.74
C SER A 370 -4.08 18.79 2.77
N LEU A 371 -4.64 19.17 3.92
CA LEU A 371 -3.89 19.79 5.01
C LEU A 371 -2.78 18.90 5.58
N LEU A 372 -2.95 17.57 5.50
CA LEU A 372 -1.88 16.63 5.86
C LEU A 372 -0.85 16.49 4.74
N ARG A 373 -1.18 16.69 3.46
CA ARG A 373 -0.22 16.66 2.34
C ARG A 373 0.54 17.97 2.20
N THR A 374 1.35 18.29 3.20
CA THR A 374 2.11 19.54 3.32
C THR A 374 3.12 19.78 2.20
N ASN A 375 3.65 18.73 1.55
CA ASN A 375 4.51 18.90 0.37
C ASN A 375 3.75 19.50 -0.82
N GLU A 376 2.46 19.16 -1.00
CA GLU A 376 1.63 19.78 -2.04
C GLU A 376 1.31 21.24 -1.68
N LEU A 377 1.09 21.55 -0.39
CA LEU A 377 0.80 22.89 0.13
C LEU A 377 1.97 23.86 -0.02
N LEU A 378 3.16 23.45 0.44
CA LEU A 378 4.34 24.31 0.52
C LEU A 378 5.30 24.15 -0.66
N GLY A 379 5.29 23.00 -1.34
CA GLY A 379 6.31 22.66 -2.34
C GLY A 379 6.04 23.21 -3.74
N ASN A 380 4.78 23.38 -4.12
CA ASN A 380 4.40 23.82 -5.46
C ASN A 380 3.57 25.11 -5.42
N TYR A 381 3.92 26.07 -6.27
CA TYR A 381 3.05 27.21 -6.52
C TYR A 381 1.88 26.82 -7.43
N ARG A 382 0.65 27.06 -6.96
CA ARG A 382 -0.57 26.82 -7.70
C ARG A 382 -1.65 27.83 -7.34
N ASN A 383 -2.32 28.36 -8.37
CA ASN A 383 -3.56 29.11 -8.22
C ASN A 383 -4.76 28.20 -8.48
N LEU A 384 -5.82 28.43 -7.72
CA LEU A 384 -7.10 27.74 -7.76
C LEU A 384 -8.17 28.67 -8.32
N TYR A 385 -9.17 28.07 -8.93
CA TYR A 385 -10.28 28.78 -9.55
C TYR A 385 -11.34 29.06 -8.49
N TRP A 386 -11.66 30.33 -8.26
CA TRP A 386 -12.71 30.74 -7.34
C TRP A 386 -13.48 31.95 -7.88
N PHE A 387 -14.70 31.74 -8.36
CA PHE A 387 -15.57 32.79 -8.93
C PHE A 387 -14.80 33.77 -9.84
N ASP A 388 -14.19 33.21 -10.89
CA ASP A 388 -13.39 33.92 -11.90
C ASP A 388 -12.14 34.67 -11.41
N ASN A 389 -11.73 34.45 -10.16
CA ASN A 389 -10.52 35.00 -9.59
C ASN A 389 -9.52 33.90 -9.21
N PRO A 390 -8.21 34.08 -9.50
CA PRO A 390 -7.17 33.15 -9.08
C PRO A 390 -6.79 33.34 -7.62
N VAL A 391 -7.10 32.34 -6.80
CA VAL A 391 -6.75 32.31 -5.37
C VAL A 391 -5.57 31.36 -5.15
N SER A 392 -4.57 31.77 -4.38
CA SER A 392 -3.39 30.91 -4.15
C SER A 392 -3.74 29.71 -3.26
N LEU A 393 -3.13 28.56 -3.56
CA LEU A 393 -3.34 27.32 -2.79
C LEU A 393 -3.11 27.49 -1.28
N PRO A 394 -2.00 28.10 -0.80
CA PRO A 394 -1.78 28.28 0.63
C PRO A 394 -2.89 29.09 1.31
N LEU A 395 -3.47 30.08 0.63
CA LEU A 395 -4.55 30.90 1.18
C LEU A 395 -5.79 30.03 1.44
N VAL A 396 -6.19 29.21 0.47
CA VAL A 396 -7.35 28.32 0.59
C VAL A 396 -7.15 27.32 1.74
N GLU A 397 -5.97 26.73 1.85
CA GLU A 397 -5.69 25.73 2.88
C GLU A 397 -5.59 26.35 4.28
N TRP A 398 -4.95 27.51 4.46
CA TRP A 398 -4.94 28.21 5.75
C TRP A 398 -6.32 28.72 6.17
N LEU A 399 -7.13 29.21 5.22
CA LEU A 399 -8.53 29.53 5.50
C LEU A 399 -9.32 28.28 5.91
N ALA A 400 -9.10 27.15 5.24
CA ALA A 400 -9.72 25.88 5.62
C ALA A 400 -9.30 25.46 7.04
N VAL A 401 -8.02 25.61 7.41
CA VAL A 401 -7.53 25.36 8.78
C VAL A 401 -8.28 26.22 9.79
N ILE A 402 -8.43 27.52 9.53
CA ILE A 402 -9.11 28.45 10.45
C ILE A 402 -10.60 28.13 10.54
N LEU A 403 -11.28 27.89 9.41
CA LEU A 403 -12.71 27.58 9.35
C LEU A 403 -13.02 26.23 10.01
N TYR A 404 -12.34 25.16 9.61
CA TYR A 404 -12.53 23.85 10.24
C TYR A 404 -12.09 23.85 11.69
N GLY A 405 -10.95 24.48 12.01
CA GLY A 405 -10.44 24.59 13.38
C GLY A 405 -11.42 25.28 14.31
N SER A 406 -11.92 26.47 13.92
CA SER A 406 -12.89 27.22 14.72
C SER A 406 -14.24 26.49 14.84
N PHE A 407 -14.76 25.94 13.75
CA PHE A 407 -16.02 25.19 13.75
C PHE A 407 -15.95 23.92 14.62
N LEU A 408 -14.90 23.11 14.47
CA LEU A 408 -14.74 21.86 15.21
C LEU A 408 -14.41 22.11 16.68
N ALA A 409 -13.53 23.07 17.00
CA ALA A 409 -13.24 23.45 18.37
C ALA A 409 -14.49 24.04 19.06
N GLY A 410 -15.24 24.90 18.36
CA GLY A 410 -16.50 25.45 18.83
C GLY A 410 -17.54 24.37 19.10
N SER A 411 -17.76 23.48 18.14
CA SER A 411 -18.68 22.35 18.26
C SER A 411 -18.28 21.39 19.39
N PHE A 412 -16.98 21.12 19.55
CA PHE A 412 -16.47 20.34 20.67
C PHE A 412 -16.76 21.01 22.01
N CYS A 413 -16.49 22.31 22.14
CA CYS A 413 -16.75 23.05 23.37
C CYS A 413 -18.25 23.13 23.69
N LEU A 414 -19.10 23.39 22.69
CA LEU A 414 -20.55 23.42 22.82
C LEU A 414 -21.09 22.05 23.26
N LEU A 415 -20.69 20.98 22.58
CA LEU A 415 -21.10 19.63 22.92
C LEU A 415 -20.59 19.21 24.30
N PHE A 416 -19.37 19.61 24.68
CA PHE A 416 -18.82 19.33 25.99
C PHE A 416 -19.57 20.07 27.11
N CYS A 417 -19.96 21.33 26.88
CA CYS A 417 -20.64 22.15 27.87
C CYS A 417 -22.13 21.79 28.01
N LEU A 418 -22.83 21.61 26.88
CA LEU A 418 -24.29 21.48 26.82
C LEU A 418 -24.76 20.04 26.63
N GLY A 419 -23.94 19.18 26.04
CA GLY A 419 -24.34 17.81 25.69
C GLY A 419 -24.62 16.93 26.92
N GLN A 420 -25.58 16.02 26.78
CA GLN A 420 -25.80 14.95 27.75
C GLN A 420 -24.79 13.82 27.50
N LEU A 421 -23.58 14.00 28.03
CA LEU A 421 -22.42 13.10 27.85
C LEU A 421 -22.51 11.84 28.72
N LEU A 422 -23.68 11.20 28.71
CA LEU A 422 -23.94 10.00 29.48
C LEU A 422 -22.93 8.91 29.11
N ALA A 423 -22.43 8.25 30.14
CA ALA A 423 -21.68 7.01 29.98
C ALA A 423 -22.49 6.07 29.07
N ALA A 424 -21.76 5.28 28.27
CA ALA A 424 -22.38 4.11 27.66
C ALA A 424 -23.05 3.34 28.80
N PRO A 425 -24.37 3.08 28.72
CA PRO A 425 -25.02 2.44 29.83
C PRO A 425 -24.38 1.06 29.94
N ALA A 426 -23.89 0.68 31.13
CA ALA A 426 -23.53 -0.70 31.45
C ALA A 426 -24.84 -1.50 31.45
N PHE A 427 -25.36 -1.75 30.25
CA PHE A 427 -26.68 -2.29 30.01
C PHE A 427 -27.75 -1.75 30.99
N ALA A 428 -28.06 -0.45 30.89
CA ALA A 428 -29.36 0.00 31.36
C ALA A 428 -30.36 -0.63 30.40
N GLY A 429 -30.86 -1.81 30.79
CA GLY A 429 -32.04 -2.41 30.18
C GLY A 429 -32.99 -1.26 29.96
N LEU A 430 -33.36 -1.05 28.70
CA LEU A 430 -34.30 0.01 28.38
C LEU A 430 -35.47 -0.17 29.35
N ARG A 431 -35.67 0.80 30.25
CA ARG A 431 -37.02 1.21 30.65
C ARG A 431 -37.70 1.78 29.40
N ARG A 432 -37.82 0.94 28.36
CA ARG A 432 -38.90 0.99 27.40
C ARG A 432 -40.07 0.45 28.20
N LYS A 433 -41.18 1.20 28.21
CA LYS A 433 -42.51 0.68 28.55
C LYS A 433 -42.56 -0.79 28.10
N ALA A 434 -42.78 -1.71 29.04
CA ALA A 434 -42.69 -3.16 28.88
C ALA A 434 -42.71 -3.58 27.41
N ALA A 435 -41.53 -3.62 26.77
CA ALA A 435 -41.46 -4.07 25.39
C ALA A 435 -41.91 -5.52 25.47
N LYS A 436 -43.05 -5.87 24.85
CA LYS A 436 -43.50 -7.26 24.74
C LYS A 436 -42.33 -8.08 24.20
N THR A 437 -41.60 -8.75 25.08
CA THR A 437 -40.43 -9.54 24.70
C THR A 437 -40.97 -10.75 23.97
N LYS A 438 -40.94 -10.71 22.64
CA LYS A 438 -41.24 -11.90 21.85
C LYS A 438 -40.19 -12.97 22.21
N PRO A 439 -40.58 -14.25 22.37
CA PRO A 439 -39.63 -15.32 22.56
C PRO A 439 -38.63 -15.32 21.39
N THR A 440 -37.34 -15.38 21.71
CA THR A 440 -36.26 -15.43 20.73
C THR A 440 -35.27 -16.52 21.10
N THR A 441 -34.53 -17.04 20.13
CA THR A 441 -33.53 -18.07 20.34
C THR A 441 -32.17 -17.45 20.69
N VAL A 442 -31.35 -18.19 21.44
CA VAL A 442 -29.97 -17.77 21.79
C VAL A 442 -29.16 -17.48 20.53
N LEU A 443 -29.26 -18.36 19.52
CA LEU A 443 -28.59 -18.18 18.23
C LEU A 443 -28.91 -16.82 17.60
N ARG A 444 -30.20 -16.45 17.51
CA ARG A 444 -30.63 -15.17 16.93
C ARG A 444 -30.08 -13.98 17.70
N GLN A 445 -30.02 -14.05 19.03
CA GLN A 445 -29.49 -12.94 19.84
C GLN A 445 -27.97 -12.83 19.74
N GLU A 446 -27.24 -13.95 19.68
CA GLU A 446 -25.79 -13.94 19.43
C GLU A 446 -25.47 -13.43 18.03
N SER A 447 -26.23 -13.83 16.99
CA SER A 447 -26.10 -13.28 15.64
C SER A 447 -26.35 -11.78 15.62
N ARG A 448 -27.43 -11.31 16.25
CA ARG A 448 -27.74 -9.89 16.36
C ARG A 448 -26.61 -9.12 17.05
N LYS A 449 -26.01 -9.71 18.09
CA LYS A 449 -24.93 -9.11 18.85
C LYS A 449 -23.66 -8.98 18.01
N LEU A 450 -23.26 -10.03 17.31
CA LEU A 450 -22.08 -10.00 16.45
C LEU A 450 -22.28 -9.00 15.30
N PHE A 451 -23.30 -9.21 14.46
CA PHE A 451 -23.49 -8.44 13.23
C PHE A 451 -23.89 -6.98 13.47
N LEU A 452 -24.79 -6.69 14.42
CA LEU A 452 -25.31 -5.33 14.62
C LEU A 452 -24.68 -4.60 15.81
N LEU A 453 -24.48 -5.26 16.95
CA LEU A 453 -23.98 -4.57 18.15
C LEU A 453 -22.46 -4.42 18.16
N CYS A 454 -21.73 -5.43 17.69
CA CYS A 454 -20.28 -5.38 17.53
C CYS A 454 -19.86 -4.78 16.18
N GLY A 455 -20.80 -4.60 15.24
CA GLY A 455 -20.57 -3.89 13.98
C GLY A 455 -19.99 -4.74 12.86
N ALA A 456 -19.90 -6.06 13.02
CA ALA A 456 -19.39 -6.98 12.01
C ALA A 456 -20.07 -6.84 10.64
N ALA A 457 -21.39 -6.59 10.60
CA ALA A 457 -22.09 -6.41 9.32
C ALA A 457 -21.57 -5.22 8.51
N VAL A 458 -21.22 -4.11 9.18
CA VAL A 458 -20.68 -2.93 8.49
C VAL A 458 -19.29 -3.24 7.95
N VAL A 459 -18.45 -3.93 8.75
CA VAL A 459 -17.11 -4.33 8.35
C VAL A 459 -17.17 -5.25 7.13
N LEU A 460 -18.03 -6.27 7.15
CA LEU A 460 -18.22 -7.20 6.04
C LEU A 460 -18.76 -6.52 4.78
N LEU A 461 -19.68 -5.55 4.92
CA LEU A 461 -20.19 -4.78 3.78
C LEU A 461 -19.11 -3.89 3.15
N VAL A 462 -18.32 -3.19 3.96
CA VAL A 462 -17.19 -2.38 3.49
C VAL A 462 -16.15 -3.28 2.83
N PHE A 463 -15.83 -4.41 3.44
CA PHE A 463 -14.89 -5.37 2.90
C PHE A 463 -15.38 -5.95 1.57
N ALA A 464 -16.64 -6.39 1.50
CA ALA A 464 -17.24 -6.84 0.24
C ALA A 464 -17.22 -5.75 -0.84
N GLY A 465 -17.56 -4.51 -0.50
CA GLY A 465 -17.50 -3.37 -1.41
C GLY A 465 -16.08 -3.14 -1.96
N TYR A 466 -15.08 -3.14 -1.07
CA TYR A 466 -13.66 -3.04 -1.45
C TYR A 466 -13.24 -4.17 -2.38
N GLN A 467 -13.58 -5.42 -2.05
CA GLN A 467 -13.26 -6.60 -2.87
C GLN A 467 -13.93 -6.53 -4.25
N THR A 468 -15.20 -6.08 -4.34
CA THR A 468 -15.89 -5.90 -5.63
C THR A 468 -15.26 -4.79 -6.47
N TRP A 469 -14.90 -3.66 -5.86
CA TRP A 469 -14.23 -2.57 -6.55
C TRP A 469 -12.86 -3.02 -7.07
N GLN A 470 -12.06 -3.68 -6.23
CA GLN A 470 -10.76 -4.22 -6.62
C GLN A 470 -10.89 -5.21 -7.79
N THR A 471 -11.88 -6.10 -7.76
CA THR A 471 -12.14 -7.06 -8.85
C THR A 471 -12.48 -6.34 -10.16
N ALA A 472 -13.26 -5.26 -10.09
CA ALA A 472 -13.67 -4.48 -11.25
C ALA A 472 -12.52 -3.66 -11.85
N THR A 473 -11.60 -3.16 -11.03
CA THR A 473 -10.47 -2.32 -11.48
C THR A 473 -9.20 -3.09 -11.79
N THR A 474 -9.11 -4.37 -11.41
CA THR A 474 -7.94 -5.19 -11.73
C THR A 474 -7.94 -5.50 -13.22
N GLU A 475 -7.02 -4.87 -13.94
CA GLU A 475 -6.67 -5.20 -15.32
C GLU A 475 -5.53 -6.25 -15.30
N SER A 476 -5.79 -7.44 -15.83
CA SER A 476 -4.71 -8.39 -16.10
C SER A 476 -4.08 -8.01 -17.43
N TYR A 477 -2.81 -7.57 -17.41
CA TYR A 477 -2.05 -7.39 -18.64
C TYR A 477 -1.74 -8.78 -19.23
N ILE A 478 -2.37 -9.10 -20.36
CA ILE A 478 -2.12 -10.33 -21.12
C ILE A 478 -1.40 -9.90 -22.40
N ASP A 479 -0.13 -10.28 -22.52
CA ASP A 479 0.67 -10.00 -23.70
C ASP A 479 0.20 -10.84 -24.91
N ALA A 480 0.55 -10.41 -26.13
CA ALA A 480 0.20 -11.08 -27.37
C ALA A 480 0.67 -12.55 -27.39
N GLU A 481 1.86 -12.84 -26.87
CA GLU A 481 2.38 -14.21 -26.75
C GLU A 481 1.50 -15.09 -25.86
N GLU A 482 1.00 -14.55 -24.74
CA GLU A 482 0.13 -15.28 -23.81
C GLU A 482 -1.25 -15.55 -24.42
N ILE A 483 -1.76 -14.64 -25.26
CA ILE A 483 -2.98 -14.86 -26.03
C ILE A 483 -2.81 -16.02 -27.01
N TYR A 484 -1.70 -16.05 -27.76
CA TYR A 484 -1.40 -17.15 -28.69
C TYR A 484 -1.18 -18.47 -27.94
N TYR A 485 -0.48 -18.43 -26.80
CA TYR A 485 -0.25 -19.60 -25.96
C TYR A 485 -1.57 -20.20 -25.46
N ALA A 486 -2.46 -19.36 -24.93
CA ALA A 486 -3.79 -19.78 -24.51
C ALA A 486 -4.60 -20.40 -25.67
N TRP A 487 -4.50 -19.84 -26.88
CA TRP A 487 -5.18 -20.34 -28.07
C TRP A 487 -4.69 -21.75 -28.47
N TYR A 488 -3.37 -21.94 -28.58
CA TYR A 488 -2.79 -23.25 -28.92
C TYR A 488 -3.09 -24.30 -27.83
N MET A 489 -2.86 -23.95 -26.56
CA MET A 489 -3.05 -24.90 -25.45
C MET A 489 -4.51 -25.31 -25.28
N LYS A 490 -5.48 -24.42 -25.53
CA LYS A 490 -6.91 -24.78 -25.47
C LYS A 490 -7.31 -25.79 -26.56
N GLN A 491 -6.66 -25.77 -27.73
CA GLN A 491 -6.94 -26.73 -28.81
C GLN A 491 -6.26 -28.08 -28.61
N LEU A 492 -5.11 -28.06 -27.93
CA LEU A 492 -4.30 -29.24 -27.61
C LEU A 492 -4.65 -29.85 -26.25
N ALA A 493 -5.61 -29.28 -25.52
CA ALA A 493 -5.93 -29.67 -24.15
C ALA A 493 -6.38 -31.14 -24.06
N GLY A 494 -5.84 -31.86 -23.07
CA GLY A 494 -6.15 -33.26 -22.81
C GLY A 494 -4.95 -34.20 -22.86
N PRO A 495 -5.17 -35.53 -22.83
CA PRO A 495 -4.10 -36.51 -22.90
C PRO A 495 -3.41 -36.46 -24.26
N TYR A 496 -2.09 -36.69 -24.26
CA TYR A 496 -1.32 -36.74 -25.50
C TYR A 496 -1.62 -38.03 -26.27
N THR A 497 -2.41 -37.90 -27.34
CA THR A 497 -2.85 -38.98 -28.22
C THR A 497 -2.36 -38.77 -29.65
N GLU A 498 -2.52 -39.77 -30.51
CA GLU A 498 -2.22 -39.66 -31.94
C GLU A 498 -3.00 -38.50 -32.60
N GLU A 499 -4.25 -38.26 -32.20
CA GLU A 499 -5.03 -37.10 -32.68
C GLU A 499 -4.40 -35.75 -32.30
N THR A 500 -3.82 -35.67 -31.10
CA THR A 500 -3.11 -34.48 -30.62
C THR A 500 -1.81 -34.27 -31.41
N TYR A 501 -1.12 -35.35 -31.73
CA TYR A 501 0.06 -35.32 -32.60
C TYR A 501 -0.28 -34.85 -34.01
N GLN A 502 -1.36 -35.34 -34.61
CA GLN A 502 -1.80 -34.89 -35.94
C GLN A 502 -2.17 -33.39 -35.95
N LYS A 503 -2.87 -32.90 -34.91
CA LYS A 503 -3.15 -31.45 -34.76
C LYS A 503 -1.87 -30.62 -34.68
N LEU A 504 -0.87 -31.10 -33.95
CA LEU A 504 0.44 -30.44 -33.86
C LEU A 504 1.14 -30.37 -35.21
N LEU A 505 1.07 -31.44 -36.03
CA LEU A 505 1.63 -31.42 -37.38
C LEU A 505 0.94 -30.38 -38.26
N THR A 506 -0.39 -30.33 -38.26
CA THR A 506 -1.15 -29.32 -39.01
C THR A 506 -0.84 -27.90 -38.56
N MET A 507 -0.75 -27.65 -37.25
CA MET A 507 -0.36 -26.34 -36.71
C MET A 507 1.08 -25.97 -37.10
N ASN A 508 1.97 -26.96 -37.22
CA ASN A 508 3.37 -26.75 -37.57
C ASN A 508 3.58 -26.33 -39.04
N GLU A 509 2.59 -26.59 -39.91
CA GLU A 509 2.58 -26.15 -41.31
C GLU A 509 2.35 -24.63 -41.46
N GLU A 510 1.72 -23.99 -40.46
CA GLU A 510 1.47 -22.53 -40.45
C GLU A 510 2.78 -21.72 -40.54
N PHE A 511 3.90 -22.30 -40.09
CA PHE A 511 5.22 -21.66 -40.00
C PHE A 511 6.13 -21.90 -41.21
N GLU A 512 5.64 -22.62 -42.22
CA GLU A 512 6.43 -22.94 -43.42
C GLU A 512 6.95 -21.70 -44.18
N PRO A 513 6.21 -20.58 -44.30
CA PRO A 513 6.73 -19.35 -44.92
C PRO A 513 7.99 -18.80 -44.24
N ILE A 514 8.08 -18.90 -42.91
CA ILE A 514 9.26 -18.46 -42.15
C ILE A 514 10.44 -19.40 -42.44
N ARG A 515 10.21 -20.72 -42.46
CA ARG A 515 11.27 -21.71 -42.75
C ARG A 515 11.82 -21.57 -44.17
N GLN A 516 10.96 -21.33 -45.14
CA GLN A 516 11.38 -21.09 -46.52
C GLN A 516 12.24 -19.83 -46.62
N LEU A 517 11.92 -18.81 -45.84
CA LEU A 517 12.66 -17.56 -45.78
C LEU A 517 14.01 -17.73 -45.06
N ASP A 518 14.07 -18.51 -43.97
CA ASP A 518 15.31 -18.92 -43.31
C ASP A 518 16.22 -19.74 -44.23
N GLN A 519 15.65 -20.70 -44.98
CA GLN A 519 16.39 -21.50 -45.97
C GLN A 519 16.87 -20.64 -47.15
N ALA A 520 16.09 -19.65 -47.59
CA ALA A 520 16.49 -18.72 -48.64
C ALA A 520 17.68 -17.85 -48.20
N LEU A 521 17.72 -17.45 -46.92
CA LEU A 521 18.87 -16.76 -46.34
C LEU A 521 20.10 -17.67 -46.25
N GLN A 522 19.95 -18.88 -45.72
CA GLN A 522 21.04 -19.85 -45.57
C GLN A 522 21.62 -20.31 -46.92
N SER A 523 20.80 -20.36 -47.97
CA SER A 523 21.24 -20.67 -49.34
C SER A 523 21.76 -19.46 -50.11
N GLY A 524 21.82 -18.27 -49.50
CA GLY A 524 22.35 -17.04 -50.11
C GLY A 524 21.46 -16.44 -51.19
N LYS A 525 20.18 -16.86 -51.30
CA LYS A 525 19.23 -16.37 -52.30
C LYS A 525 18.67 -14.98 -51.99
N ILE A 526 18.74 -14.56 -50.73
CA ILE A 526 18.32 -13.24 -50.24
C ILE A 526 19.42 -12.60 -49.38
N THR A 527 19.54 -11.28 -49.42
CA THR A 527 20.47 -10.51 -48.57
C THR A 527 19.89 -10.29 -47.17
N ASN A 528 20.75 -10.03 -46.17
CA ASN A 528 20.31 -9.76 -44.79
C ASN A 528 19.30 -8.60 -44.69
N GLU A 529 19.47 -7.56 -45.51
CA GLU A 529 18.53 -6.42 -45.58
C GLU A 529 17.17 -6.83 -46.12
N ALA A 530 17.13 -7.66 -47.17
CA ALA A 530 15.90 -8.19 -47.75
C ALA A 530 15.20 -9.18 -46.79
N TYR A 531 15.97 -9.96 -46.04
CA TYR A 531 15.46 -10.84 -44.99
C TYR A 531 14.76 -10.04 -43.88
N GLN A 532 15.38 -8.99 -43.34
CA GLN A 532 14.78 -8.16 -42.29
C GLN A 532 13.50 -7.45 -42.78
N ALA A 533 13.51 -6.94 -44.02
CA ALA A 533 12.33 -6.30 -44.62
C ALA A 533 11.16 -7.28 -44.81
N GLN A 534 11.43 -8.52 -45.24
CA GLN A 534 10.40 -9.55 -45.41
C GLN A 534 9.97 -10.19 -44.07
N MET A 535 10.87 -10.35 -43.11
CA MET A 535 10.56 -10.85 -41.77
C MET A 535 9.66 -9.88 -41.00
N GLY A 536 9.80 -8.57 -41.24
CA GLY A 536 8.88 -7.56 -40.71
C GLY A 536 7.41 -7.80 -41.10
N ALA A 537 7.15 -8.38 -42.28
CA ALA A 537 5.79 -8.75 -42.71
C ALA A 537 5.25 -10.01 -41.97
N TYR A 538 6.14 -10.83 -41.40
CA TYR A 538 5.82 -12.04 -40.64
C TYR A 538 5.96 -11.88 -39.13
N TYR A 539 6.11 -10.65 -38.62
CA TYR A 539 6.32 -10.39 -37.19
C TYR A 539 5.31 -11.11 -36.27
N GLY A 540 4.01 -11.05 -36.58
CA GLY A 540 2.98 -11.76 -35.81
C GLY A 540 3.06 -13.29 -35.93
N LEU A 541 3.50 -13.82 -37.07
CA LEU A 541 3.72 -15.25 -37.29
C LEU A 541 4.97 -15.74 -36.55
N GLN A 542 6.01 -14.90 -36.46
CA GLN A 542 7.22 -15.16 -35.69
C GLN A 542 6.93 -15.26 -34.18
N GLN A 543 6.06 -14.38 -33.65
CA GLN A 543 5.56 -14.48 -32.26
C GLN A 543 4.76 -15.77 -32.02
N LYS A 544 3.94 -16.20 -32.97
CA LYS A 544 3.27 -17.51 -32.86
C LYS A 544 4.27 -18.67 -32.89
N MET A 545 5.31 -18.57 -33.73
CA MET A 545 6.33 -19.61 -33.86
C MET A 545 7.13 -19.77 -32.56
N SER A 546 7.53 -18.67 -31.90
CA SER A 546 8.23 -18.73 -30.60
C SER A 546 7.36 -19.41 -29.53
N VAL A 547 6.07 -19.07 -29.47
CA VAL A 547 5.09 -19.71 -28.57
C VAL A 547 4.92 -21.19 -28.88
N PHE A 548 4.82 -21.56 -30.16
CA PHE A 548 4.67 -22.95 -30.58
C PHE A 548 5.93 -23.77 -30.25
N GLN A 549 7.12 -23.21 -30.43
CA GLN A 549 8.38 -23.82 -30.02
C GLN A 549 8.44 -24.04 -28.50
N ARG A 550 7.94 -23.10 -27.69
CA ARG A 550 7.79 -23.30 -26.23
C ARG A 550 6.93 -24.53 -25.91
N ILE A 551 5.83 -24.74 -26.64
CA ILE A 551 4.98 -25.93 -26.46
C ILE A 551 5.74 -27.20 -26.86
N GLN A 552 6.43 -27.19 -28.01
CA GLN A 552 7.15 -28.36 -28.52
C GLN A 552 8.34 -28.77 -27.66
N TYR A 553 9.17 -27.82 -27.26
CA TYR A 553 10.42 -28.10 -26.54
C TYR A 553 10.25 -28.08 -25.01
N GLY A 554 9.19 -27.47 -24.48
CA GLY A 554 8.88 -27.43 -23.05
C GLY A 554 7.75 -28.38 -22.63
N ASN A 555 6.53 -28.17 -23.13
CA ASN A 555 5.36 -28.92 -22.63
C ASN A 555 5.36 -30.37 -23.12
N LEU A 556 5.70 -30.62 -24.38
CA LEU A 556 5.74 -31.98 -24.93
C LEU A 556 6.93 -32.80 -24.41
N SER A 557 8.07 -32.17 -24.15
CA SER A 557 9.21 -32.86 -23.52
C SER A 557 8.83 -33.32 -22.10
N TYR A 558 8.18 -32.46 -21.32
CA TYR A 558 7.67 -32.80 -20.00
C TYR A 558 6.69 -33.97 -20.00
N ILE A 559 5.74 -34.00 -20.95
CA ILE A 559 4.76 -35.11 -21.06
C ILE A 559 5.41 -36.42 -21.48
N LYS A 560 6.46 -36.38 -22.31
CA LYS A 560 7.23 -37.59 -22.66
C LYS A 560 7.91 -38.20 -21.44
N GLU A 561 8.42 -37.38 -20.54
CA GLU A 561 9.00 -37.82 -19.27
C GLU A 561 7.91 -38.25 -18.26
N ASN A 562 6.70 -37.67 -18.38
CA ASN A 562 5.57 -37.90 -17.49
C ASN A 562 4.31 -38.35 -18.26
N PRO A 563 4.20 -39.64 -18.65
CA PRO A 563 3.12 -40.10 -19.53
C PRO A 563 1.71 -40.04 -18.93
N LYS A 564 1.58 -39.76 -17.63
CA LYS A 564 0.29 -39.54 -16.94
C LYS A 564 -0.14 -38.07 -16.89
N ALA A 565 0.73 -37.13 -17.24
CA ALA A 565 0.38 -35.73 -17.36
C ALA A 565 -0.41 -35.47 -18.65
N GLN A 566 -1.19 -34.39 -18.64
CA GLN A 566 -2.01 -33.94 -19.77
C GLN A 566 -1.59 -32.54 -20.20
N LEU A 567 -1.88 -32.16 -21.44
CA LEU A 567 -1.73 -30.77 -21.88
C LEU A 567 -2.86 -29.95 -21.25
N VAL A 568 -2.49 -28.93 -20.48
CA VAL A 568 -3.42 -28.02 -19.79
C VAL A 568 -2.92 -26.60 -19.99
N TYR A 569 -3.82 -25.64 -20.18
CA TYR A 569 -3.43 -24.24 -20.15
C TYR A 569 -3.19 -23.79 -18.69
N GLU A 570 -1.92 -23.54 -18.37
CA GLU A 570 -1.38 -23.52 -17.00
C GLU A 570 -1.59 -22.18 -16.28
N SER A 571 -1.49 -21.06 -17.00
CA SER A 571 -1.35 -19.71 -16.45
C SER A 571 -2.43 -19.32 -15.45
N GLY A 572 -3.69 -19.69 -15.73
CA GLY A 572 -4.82 -19.45 -14.82
C GLY A 572 -4.70 -20.23 -13.51
N TRP A 573 -4.27 -21.50 -13.59
CA TRP A 573 -4.08 -22.37 -12.43
C TRP A 573 -2.89 -21.92 -11.58
N GLU A 574 -1.77 -21.57 -12.21
CA GLU A 574 -0.57 -21.05 -11.52
C GLU A 574 -0.90 -19.78 -10.74
N LYS A 575 -1.61 -18.84 -11.38
CA LYS A 575 -2.07 -17.60 -10.74
C LYS A 575 -3.08 -17.85 -9.64
N LEU A 576 -3.88 -18.92 -9.69
CA LEU A 576 -4.84 -19.29 -8.63
C LEU A 576 -4.15 -19.99 -7.44
N PHE A 577 -3.14 -20.80 -7.70
CA PHE A 577 -2.43 -21.57 -6.67
C PHE A 577 -1.27 -20.84 -5.99
N GLY A 578 -0.91 -19.65 -6.48
CA GLY A 578 0.04 -18.76 -5.79
C GLY A 578 1.44 -18.74 -6.38
N PHE A 579 1.69 -19.53 -7.44
CA PHE A 579 3.02 -19.81 -7.99
C PHE A 579 3.84 -18.57 -8.31
N SER A 580 3.16 -17.44 -8.56
CA SER A 580 3.77 -16.13 -8.70
C SER A 580 3.03 -15.06 -7.89
N GLY A 581 3.81 -14.21 -7.23
CA GLY A 581 3.36 -13.00 -6.54
C GLY A 581 3.00 -13.17 -5.06
N GLU A 582 2.66 -12.06 -4.41
CA GLU A 582 2.40 -12.00 -2.95
C GLU A 582 0.90 -11.93 -2.61
N SER A 583 0.04 -12.46 -3.47
CA SER A 583 -1.42 -12.38 -3.33
C SER A 583 -1.92 -13.09 -2.07
N ASP A 584 -1.44 -14.30 -1.78
CA ASP A 584 -1.78 -15.07 -0.57
C ASP A 584 -1.43 -14.34 0.72
N LEU A 585 -0.34 -13.58 0.70
CA LEU A 585 0.14 -12.82 1.84
C LEU A 585 -0.77 -11.60 2.10
N ARG A 586 -1.23 -10.94 1.04
CA ARG A 586 -2.24 -9.87 1.11
C ARG A 586 -3.59 -10.40 1.58
N ASP A 587 -4.02 -11.56 1.08
CA ASP A 587 -5.25 -12.23 1.52
C ASP A 587 -5.20 -12.58 3.02
N THR A 588 -4.05 -13.09 3.48
CA THR A 588 -3.82 -13.41 4.90
C THR A 588 -3.93 -12.15 5.77
N LEU A 589 -3.31 -11.05 5.33
CA LEU A 589 -3.37 -9.77 6.03
C LEU A 589 -4.81 -9.23 6.10
N ALA A 590 -5.54 -9.26 4.99
CA ALA A 590 -6.93 -8.82 4.93
C ALA A 590 -7.84 -9.67 5.83
N ALA A 591 -7.70 -11.00 5.77
CA ALA A 591 -8.44 -11.92 6.64
C ALA A 591 -8.14 -11.66 8.13
N GLY A 592 -6.87 -11.45 8.48
CA GLY A 592 -6.42 -11.12 9.83
C GLY A 592 -7.03 -9.82 10.35
N LEU A 593 -7.00 -8.75 9.56
CA LEU A 593 -7.57 -7.45 9.92
C LEU A 593 -9.09 -7.53 10.15
N VAL A 594 -9.82 -8.11 9.20
CA VAL A 594 -11.28 -8.25 9.30
C VAL A 594 -11.65 -9.12 10.50
N SER A 595 -10.95 -10.24 10.70
CA SER A 595 -11.17 -11.12 11.85
C SER A 595 -10.99 -10.39 13.18
N CYS A 596 -9.91 -9.60 13.32
CA CYS A 596 -9.63 -8.84 14.55
C CYS A 596 -10.78 -7.89 14.91
N ILE A 597 -11.35 -7.20 13.93
CA ILE A 597 -12.44 -6.25 14.18
C ILE A 597 -13.75 -6.98 14.49
N CYS A 598 -14.06 -8.05 13.75
CA CYS A 598 -15.32 -8.77 13.88
C CYS A 598 -15.44 -9.58 15.18
N PHE A 599 -14.40 -10.34 15.54
CA PHE A 599 -14.51 -11.32 16.64
C PHE A 599 -14.13 -10.79 18.02
N ALA A 600 -13.33 -9.73 18.10
CA ALA A 600 -12.82 -9.23 19.39
C ALA A 600 -13.92 -8.76 20.35
N GLY A 601 -15.10 -8.41 19.84
CA GLY A 601 -16.24 -7.95 20.64
C GLY A 601 -17.08 -9.05 21.28
N LEU A 602 -17.10 -10.27 20.72
CA LEU A 602 -18.18 -11.22 21.00
C LEU A 602 -18.26 -11.69 22.47
N PHE A 603 -17.11 -11.87 23.12
CA PHE A 603 -17.03 -12.25 24.54
C PHE A 603 -16.76 -11.04 25.45
N ALA A 604 -15.81 -10.18 25.07
CA ALA A 604 -15.43 -9.00 25.83
C ALA A 604 -16.60 -8.03 26.09
N PHE A 605 -17.58 -7.97 25.18
CA PHE A 605 -18.76 -7.10 25.34
C PHE A 605 -19.56 -7.41 26.61
N GLU A 606 -19.70 -8.69 26.97
CA GLU A 606 -20.46 -9.10 28.15
C GLU A 606 -19.64 -8.99 29.43
N GLN A 607 -18.32 -9.16 29.34
CA GLN A 607 -17.43 -9.01 30.48
C GLN A 607 -17.30 -7.56 30.91
N LYS A 608 -17.11 -6.63 29.97
CA LYS A 608 -17.02 -5.20 30.26
C LYS A 608 -18.26 -4.66 30.97
N GLY A 609 -19.43 -5.23 30.67
CA GLY A 609 -20.70 -4.87 31.32
C GLY A 609 -21.05 -5.71 32.57
N GLY A 610 -20.20 -6.67 32.98
CA GLY A 610 -20.50 -7.61 34.06
C GLY A 610 -21.63 -8.61 33.78
N MET A 611 -22.22 -8.55 32.58
CA MET A 611 -23.41 -9.31 32.19
C MET A 611 -23.15 -10.81 32.05
N LYS A 612 -21.87 -11.21 31.87
CA LYS A 612 -21.48 -12.63 31.83
C LYS A 612 -22.07 -13.42 33.02
N ARG A 613 -21.98 -12.88 34.24
CA ARG A 613 -22.48 -13.56 35.46
C ARG A 613 -24.00 -13.78 35.42
N VAL A 614 -24.73 -12.77 34.92
CA VAL A 614 -26.19 -12.83 34.78
C VAL A 614 -26.58 -13.85 33.71
N VAL A 615 -25.90 -13.85 32.56
CA VAL A 615 -26.15 -14.82 31.50
C VAL A 615 -25.91 -16.23 32.01
N MET A 616 -24.77 -16.50 32.66
CA MET A 616 -24.42 -17.84 33.17
C MET A 616 -25.36 -18.38 34.26
N ALA A 617 -26.13 -17.50 34.93
CA ALA A 617 -27.16 -17.91 35.89
C ALA A 617 -28.44 -18.43 35.21
N THR A 618 -28.62 -18.21 33.90
CA THR A 618 -29.79 -18.71 33.14
C THR A 618 -29.59 -20.14 32.64
N PRO A 619 -30.67 -20.93 32.43
CA PRO A 619 -30.57 -22.35 32.07
C PRO A 619 -29.85 -22.60 30.73
N LEU A 620 -29.94 -21.65 29.79
CA LEU A 620 -29.26 -21.74 28.49
C LEU A 620 -27.96 -20.93 28.43
N GLY A 621 -27.59 -20.25 29.51
CA GLY A 621 -26.52 -19.25 29.52
C GLY A 621 -25.08 -19.78 29.51
N ARG A 622 -24.91 -21.07 29.79
CA ARG A 622 -23.61 -21.73 29.97
C ARG A 622 -23.09 -22.29 28.63
N GLN A 623 -22.93 -23.62 28.53
CA GLN A 623 -22.43 -24.26 27.31
C GLN A 623 -23.28 -23.99 26.06
N ARG A 624 -24.61 -23.82 26.19
CA ARG A 624 -25.48 -23.59 25.02
C ARG A 624 -25.17 -22.23 24.38
N THR A 625 -24.97 -21.17 25.17
CA THR A 625 -24.52 -19.86 24.66
C THR A 625 -23.18 -19.96 23.96
N VAL A 626 -22.19 -20.66 24.54
CA VAL A 626 -20.88 -20.85 23.89
C VAL A 626 -21.02 -21.56 22.54
N ARG A 627 -21.81 -22.65 22.47
CA ARG A 627 -22.07 -23.35 21.20
C ARG A 627 -22.73 -22.44 20.16
N CYS A 628 -23.68 -21.59 20.56
CA CYS A 628 -24.29 -20.63 19.66
C CYS A 628 -23.29 -19.56 19.20
N LYS A 629 -22.43 -19.03 20.08
CA LYS A 629 -21.37 -18.07 19.70
C LYS A 629 -20.38 -18.68 18.72
N LEU A 630 -19.96 -19.92 18.95
CA LEU A 630 -19.10 -20.66 18.04
C LEU A 630 -19.78 -20.86 16.69
N ALA A 631 -21.06 -21.26 16.66
CA ALA A 631 -21.80 -21.46 15.41
C ALA A 631 -21.96 -20.16 14.59
N VAL A 632 -22.29 -19.04 15.25
CA VAL A 632 -22.38 -17.75 14.56
C VAL A 632 -20.99 -17.30 14.07
N GLY A 633 -19.96 -17.48 14.90
CA GLY A 633 -18.57 -17.20 14.52
C GLY A 633 -18.14 -18.00 13.29
N THR A 634 -18.46 -19.29 13.23
CA THR A 634 -18.08 -20.15 12.08
C THR A 634 -18.73 -19.69 10.78
N VAL A 635 -19.98 -19.22 10.83
CA VAL A 635 -20.65 -18.64 9.65
C VAL A 635 -19.93 -17.37 9.20
N GLU A 636 -19.55 -16.50 10.13
CA GLU A 636 -18.80 -15.29 9.81
C GLU A 636 -17.39 -15.59 9.28
N ALA A 637 -16.66 -16.53 9.88
CA ALA A 637 -15.35 -16.95 9.39
C ALA A 637 -15.43 -17.53 7.97
N ALA A 638 -16.49 -18.27 7.66
CA ALA A 638 -16.75 -18.75 6.30
C ALA A 638 -17.03 -17.60 5.32
N LEU A 639 -17.79 -16.57 5.75
CA LEU A 639 -18.00 -15.36 4.93
C LEU A 639 -16.69 -14.60 4.67
N ILE A 640 -15.81 -14.46 5.66
CA ILE A 640 -14.48 -13.84 5.49
C ILE A 640 -13.63 -14.65 4.50
N CYS A 641 -13.61 -15.98 4.64
CA CYS A 641 -12.91 -16.87 3.70
C CYS A 641 -13.48 -16.74 2.28
N LEU A 642 -14.80 -16.66 2.13
CA LEU A 642 -15.44 -16.51 0.82
C LEU A 642 -15.09 -15.15 0.19
N LEU A 643 -15.17 -14.06 0.94
CA LEU A 643 -14.86 -12.71 0.45
C LEU A 643 -13.37 -12.51 0.11
N THR A 644 -12.48 -13.30 0.71
CA THR A 644 -11.04 -13.29 0.36
C THR A 644 -10.75 -14.13 -0.89
N CYS A 645 -11.33 -15.33 -1.01
CA CYS A 645 -11.07 -16.21 -2.16
C CYS A 645 -11.81 -15.81 -3.45
N LEU A 646 -13.06 -15.33 -3.34
CA LEU A 646 -13.95 -15.12 -4.48
C LEU A 646 -13.42 -14.12 -5.51
N PRO A 647 -12.88 -12.94 -5.14
CA PRO A 647 -12.34 -11.96 -6.09
C PRO A 647 -11.29 -12.56 -7.02
N ARG A 648 -10.30 -13.25 -6.44
CA ARG A 648 -9.22 -13.87 -7.21
C ARG A 648 -9.75 -14.94 -8.15
N PHE A 649 -10.66 -15.77 -7.67
CA PHE A 649 -11.29 -16.79 -8.49
C PHE A 649 -12.03 -16.17 -9.69
N LEU A 650 -12.77 -15.07 -9.48
CA LEU A 650 -13.48 -14.37 -10.55
C LEU A 650 -12.55 -13.71 -11.56
N VAL A 651 -11.46 -13.06 -11.12
CA VAL A 651 -10.46 -12.45 -12.03
C VAL A 651 -9.80 -13.52 -12.89
N VAL A 652 -9.36 -14.64 -12.28
CA VAL A 652 -8.74 -15.75 -13.03
C VAL A 652 -9.72 -16.36 -14.03
N LEU A 653 -10.97 -16.57 -13.62
CA LEU A 653 -12.01 -17.12 -14.50
C LEU A 653 -12.34 -16.19 -15.67
N ARG A 654 -12.37 -14.86 -15.44
CA ARG A 654 -12.64 -13.85 -16.47
C ARG A 654 -11.50 -13.73 -17.48
N ASP A 655 -10.26 -13.66 -17.00
CA ASP A 655 -9.12 -13.25 -17.82
C ASP A 655 -8.40 -14.44 -18.48
N TYR A 656 -8.32 -15.59 -17.81
CA TYR A 656 -7.58 -16.77 -18.29
C TYR A 656 -8.51 -17.95 -18.61
N GLY A 657 -9.52 -18.14 -17.74
CA GLY A 657 -10.35 -19.34 -17.69
C GLY A 657 -9.66 -20.50 -16.94
N LEU A 658 -10.40 -21.58 -16.70
CA LEU A 658 -9.91 -22.78 -16.03
C LEU A 658 -10.07 -23.99 -16.97
N SER A 659 -9.03 -24.29 -17.75
CA SER A 659 -9.04 -25.45 -18.65
C SER A 659 -8.83 -26.75 -17.87
N MET A 660 -9.58 -27.79 -18.23
CA MET A 660 -9.39 -29.17 -17.76
C MET A 660 -9.23 -29.31 -16.22
N PRO A 661 -10.25 -28.93 -15.42
CA PRO A 661 -10.15 -28.98 -13.95
C PRO A 661 -9.92 -30.38 -13.36
N PHE A 662 -10.29 -31.42 -14.10
CA PHE A 662 -10.12 -32.82 -13.69
C PHE A 662 -8.84 -33.46 -14.23
N ALA A 663 -7.97 -32.69 -14.88
CA ALA A 663 -6.65 -33.19 -15.25
C ALA A 663 -5.82 -33.49 -13.99
N PRO A 664 -4.90 -34.49 -14.05
CA PRO A 664 -3.96 -34.76 -12.98
C PRO A 664 -3.16 -33.50 -12.62
N ALA A 665 -2.99 -33.19 -11.34
CA ALA A 665 -2.30 -32.00 -10.87
C ALA A 665 -0.85 -31.92 -11.36
N MET A 666 -0.20 -33.08 -11.53
CA MET A 666 1.15 -33.21 -12.12
C MET A 666 1.26 -32.71 -13.57
N SER A 667 0.13 -32.38 -14.22
CA SER A 667 0.12 -31.70 -15.53
C SER A 667 0.71 -30.29 -15.46
N LEU A 668 0.69 -29.66 -14.27
CA LEU A 668 1.49 -28.47 -13.99
C LEU A 668 2.89 -28.90 -13.58
N GLN A 669 3.92 -28.34 -14.22
CA GLN A 669 5.32 -28.72 -13.98
C GLN A 669 5.73 -28.59 -12.50
N GLY A 670 5.22 -27.56 -11.81
CA GLY A 670 5.46 -27.34 -10.39
C GLY A 670 4.94 -28.46 -9.47
N TYR A 671 4.03 -29.31 -9.93
CA TYR A 671 3.43 -30.40 -9.14
C TYR A 671 3.85 -31.80 -9.59
N HIS A 672 4.98 -31.93 -10.28
CA HIS A 672 5.51 -33.21 -10.74
C HIS A 672 5.58 -34.30 -9.64
N ALA A 673 5.83 -33.91 -8.39
CA ALA A 673 5.93 -34.83 -7.26
C ALA A 673 4.58 -35.40 -6.77
N LEU A 674 3.45 -34.85 -7.22
CA LEU A 674 2.13 -35.31 -6.79
C LEU A 674 1.67 -36.55 -7.56
N PRO A 675 0.96 -37.49 -6.92
CA PRO A 675 0.42 -38.66 -7.59
C PRO A 675 -0.67 -38.28 -8.60
N ALA A 676 -0.73 -39.01 -9.72
CA ALA A 676 -1.68 -38.78 -10.81
C ALA A 676 -3.17 -38.87 -10.42
N CYS A 677 -3.48 -39.42 -9.24
CA CYS A 677 -4.85 -39.50 -8.72
C CYS A 677 -5.40 -38.15 -8.24
N ILE A 678 -4.53 -37.21 -7.88
CA ILE A 678 -4.93 -35.89 -7.39
C ILE A 678 -5.17 -35.00 -8.60
N THR A 679 -6.37 -34.44 -8.72
CA THR A 679 -6.73 -33.51 -9.80
C THR A 679 -6.47 -32.06 -9.43
N LEU A 680 -6.46 -31.17 -10.42
CA LEU A 680 -6.41 -29.71 -10.17
C LEU A 680 -7.60 -29.23 -9.34
N SER A 681 -8.79 -29.79 -9.56
CA SER A 681 -9.97 -29.50 -8.74
C SER A 681 -9.82 -29.94 -7.27
N ASP A 682 -9.17 -31.07 -7.01
CA ASP A 682 -8.94 -31.54 -5.64
C ASP A 682 -8.02 -30.58 -4.88
N LEU A 683 -6.95 -30.09 -5.53
CA LEU A 683 -6.06 -29.09 -4.96
C LEU A 683 -6.77 -27.76 -4.69
N LEU A 684 -7.69 -27.34 -5.58
CA LEU A 684 -8.50 -26.15 -5.38
C LEU A 684 -9.40 -26.28 -4.14
N VAL A 685 -10.08 -27.42 -3.99
CA VAL A 685 -10.91 -27.71 -2.81
C VAL A 685 -10.06 -27.77 -1.55
N TRP A 686 -8.90 -28.43 -1.60
CA TRP A 686 -7.96 -28.49 -0.49
C TRP A 686 -7.48 -27.11 -0.04
N GLY A 687 -7.06 -26.26 -0.99
CA GLY A 687 -6.67 -24.88 -0.72
C GLY A 687 -7.81 -24.06 -0.10
N GLY A 688 -9.04 -24.22 -0.60
CA GLY A 688 -10.22 -23.57 -0.03
C GLY A 688 -10.51 -24.01 1.41
N LEU A 689 -10.42 -25.31 1.69
CA LEU A 689 -10.60 -25.86 3.04
C LEU A 689 -9.52 -25.40 4.02
N ALA A 690 -8.25 -25.33 3.58
CA ALA A 690 -7.16 -24.83 4.40
C ALA A 690 -7.33 -23.34 4.75
N ARG A 691 -7.76 -22.51 3.79
CA ARG A 691 -8.11 -21.10 4.04
C ARG A 691 -9.29 -20.95 5.01
N LEU A 692 -10.30 -21.80 4.89
CA LEU A 692 -11.41 -21.84 5.84
C LEU A 692 -10.93 -22.20 7.25
N LEU A 693 -10.06 -23.21 7.37
CA LEU A 693 -9.43 -23.58 8.63
C LEU A 693 -8.58 -22.44 9.22
N ALA A 694 -7.86 -21.69 8.39
CA ALA A 694 -7.13 -20.50 8.80
C ALA A 694 -8.06 -19.42 9.37
N CYS A 695 -9.19 -19.15 8.70
CA CYS A 695 -10.19 -18.20 9.22
C CYS A 695 -10.84 -18.69 10.52
N MET A 696 -11.11 -19.99 10.64
CA MET A 696 -11.65 -20.58 11.87
C MET A 696 -10.66 -20.54 13.04
N THR A 697 -9.38 -20.81 12.80
CA THR A 697 -8.34 -20.68 13.84
C THR A 697 -8.21 -19.24 14.30
N MET A 698 -8.15 -18.27 13.36
CA MET A 698 -8.11 -16.84 13.71
C MET A 698 -9.30 -16.42 14.57
N MET A 699 -10.50 -16.84 14.17
CA MET A 699 -11.74 -16.64 14.94
C MET A 699 -11.60 -17.20 16.37
N LEU A 700 -11.21 -18.46 16.54
CA LEU A 700 -11.13 -19.10 17.85
C LEU A 700 -10.10 -18.46 18.78
N ILE A 701 -8.93 -18.12 18.24
CA ILE A 701 -7.89 -17.44 19.04
C ILE A 701 -8.37 -16.03 19.43
N LEU A 702 -9.04 -15.29 18.55
CA LEU A 702 -9.60 -13.99 18.91
C LEU A 702 -10.73 -14.08 19.93
N MET A 703 -11.60 -15.09 19.84
CA MET A 703 -12.65 -15.31 20.82
C MET A 703 -12.09 -15.67 22.19
N THR A 704 -11.04 -16.50 22.24
CA THR A 704 -10.36 -16.83 23.51
C THR A 704 -9.62 -15.63 24.09
N LEU A 705 -8.90 -14.85 23.27
CA LEU A 705 -8.26 -13.59 23.69
C LEU A 705 -9.28 -12.57 24.19
N SER A 706 -10.41 -12.42 23.49
CA SER A 706 -11.53 -11.56 23.90
C SER A 706 -12.08 -11.94 25.28
N GLU A 707 -12.23 -13.24 25.54
CA GLU A 707 -12.67 -13.78 26.83
C GLU A 707 -11.59 -13.75 27.92
N PHE A 708 -10.31 -13.77 27.57
CA PHE A 708 -9.19 -13.67 28.51
C PHE A 708 -8.95 -12.23 28.96
N ILE A 709 -8.90 -11.30 28.00
CA ILE A 709 -8.58 -9.88 28.24
C ILE A 709 -9.79 -9.13 28.82
N GLY A 710 -11.02 -9.51 28.44
CA GLY A 710 -12.26 -8.87 28.90
C GLY A 710 -12.49 -7.45 28.38
N ASN A 711 -11.62 -6.97 27.47
CA ASN A 711 -11.72 -5.68 26.82
C ASN A 711 -11.58 -5.84 25.30
N THR A 712 -12.57 -5.34 24.57
CA THR A 712 -12.64 -5.41 23.11
C THR A 712 -11.42 -4.79 22.44
N LEU A 713 -11.01 -3.59 22.87
CA LEU A 713 -9.87 -2.89 22.25
C LEU A 713 -8.55 -3.61 22.51
N GLY A 714 -8.37 -4.18 23.71
CA GLY A 714 -7.18 -4.96 24.03
C GLY A 714 -7.09 -6.24 23.18
N ALA A 715 -8.21 -6.94 23.01
CA ALA A 715 -8.27 -8.14 22.16
C ALA A 715 -8.04 -7.82 20.68
N MET A 716 -8.58 -6.71 20.18
CA MET A 716 -8.29 -6.23 18.82
C MET A 716 -6.80 -5.95 18.63
N PHE A 717 -6.17 -5.22 19.56
CA PHE A 717 -4.77 -4.82 19.45
C PHE A 717 -3.80 -6.01 19.52
N VAL A 718 -4.01 -6.93 20.46
CA VAL A 718 -3.20 -8.15 20.57
C VAL A 718 -3.42 -9.04 19.34
N GLY A 719 -4.66 -9.19 18.90
CA GLY A 719 -4.99 -9.89 17.67
C GLY A 719 -4.32 -9.30 16.43
N SER A 720 -4.32 -7.97 16.29
CA SER A 720 -3.70 -7.30 15.14
C SER A 720 -2.18 -7.47 15.14
N ILE A 721 -1.53 -7.46 16.30
CA ILE A 721 -0.10 -7.78 16.40
C ILE A 721 0.15 -9.22 15.95
N MET A 722 -0.65 -10.17 16.42
CA MET A 722 -0.42 -11.58 16.13
C MET A 722 -0.73 -11.96 14.66
N PHE A 723 -1.77 -11.39 14.06
CA PHE A 723 -2.22 -11.78 12.72
C PHE A 723 -1.80 -10.84 11.61
N CYS A 724 -1.66 -9.54 11.88
CA CYS A 724 -1.39 -8.55 10.85
C CYS A 724 0.09 -8.18 10.79
N LEU A 725 0.80 -8.20 11.92
CA LEU A 725 2.22 -7.86 11.94
C LEU A 725 3.03 -8.81 11.06
N PRO A 726 3.03 -10.16 11.24
CA PRO A 726 3.87 -11.03 10.42
C PRO A 726 3.70 -10.87 8.90
N PRO A 727 2.47 -10.88 8.33
CA PRO A 727 2.30 -10.68 6.89
C PRO A 727 2.65 -9.25 6.44
N MET A 728 2.41 -8.20 7.25
CA MET A 728 2.90 -6.85 6.92
C MET A 728 4.44 -6.79 6.87
N LEU A 729 5.13 -7.43 7.83
CA LEU A 729 6.59 -7.47 7.84
C LEU A 729 7.12 -8.25 6.63
N ALA A 730 6.46 -9.34 6.25
CA ALA A 730 6.81 -10.13 5.07
C ALA A 730 6.61 -9.37 3.76
N LEU A 731 5.47 -8.68 3.57
CA LEU A 731 5.20 -7.79 2.41
C LEU A 731 6.22 -6.66 2.28
N SER A 732 6.88 -6.33 3.38
CA SER A 732 7.90 -5.29 3.46
C SER A 732 9.34 -5.84 3.25
N GLY A 733 9.48 -7.08 2.83
CA GLY A 733 10.75 -7.69 2.42
C GLY A 733 11.45 -8.57 3.47
N LEU A 734 10.83 -8.80 4.64
CA LEU A 734 11.31 -9.81 5.59
C LEU A 734 10.68 -11.19 5.28
N SER A 735 11.14 -11.80 4.20
CA SER A 735 10.57 -13.04 3.66
C SER A 735 10.56 -14.22 4.64
N GLY A 736 11.43 -14.25 5.65
CA GLY A 736 11.41 -15.29 6.69
C GLY A 736 10.17 -15.26 7.58
N LEU A 737 9.58 -14.09 7.80
CA LEU A 737 8.43 -13.90 8.69
C LEU A 737 7.10 -14.36 8.07
N ARG A 738 7.06 -14.63 6.76
CA ARG A 738 5.85 -15.17 6.11
C ARG A 738 5.41 -16.48 6.72
N TRP A 739 6.33 -17.28 7.23
CA TRP A 739 6.03 -18.58 7.85
C TRP A 739 5.47 -18.47 9.27
N ILE A 740 5.44 -17.26 9.85
CA ILE A 740 4.87 -17.01 11.17
C ILE A 740 3.40 -16.58 11.00
N GLY A 741 2.48 -17.30 11.65
CA GLY A 741 1.06 -17.00 11.64
C GLY A 741 0.26 -17.92 10.71
N MET A 742 -0.74 -17.36 10.02
CA MET A 742 -1.73 -18.15 9.27
C MET A 742 -1.45 -18.26 7.77
N TYR A 743 -0.43 -17.56 7.26
CA TYR A 743 -0.03 -17.60 5.85
C TYR A 743 0.25 -19.01 5.31
N PRO A 744 0.92 -19.94 6.04
CA PRO A 744 1.16 -21.29 5.53
C PRO A 744 -0.11 -22.03 5.10
N LEU A 745 -1.25 -21.77 5.76
CA LEU A 745 -2.54 -22.35 5.38
C LEU A 745 -3.16 -21.68 4.15
N PHE A 746 -2.96 -20.37 3.98
CA PHE A 746 -3.39 -19.65 2.76
C PHE A 746 -2.59 -20.06 1.53
N HIS A 747 -1.34 -20.46 1.75
CA HIS A 747 -0.34 -20.79 0.74
C HIS A 747 -0.13 -22.30 0.55
N ILE A 748 -1.06 -23.12 1.05
CA ILE A 748 -0.89 -24.58 1.11
C ILE A 748 -0.80 -25.24 -0.27
N THR A 749 -1.40 -24.62 -1.29
CA THR A 749 -1.36 -25.11 -2.67
C THR A 749 0.03 -24.97 -3.25
N GLU A 750 0.67 -23.81 -3.13
CA GLU A 750 2.07 -23.66 -3.56
C GLU A 750 3.03 -24.53 -2.74
N LEU A 751 2.80 -24.69 -1.43
CA LEU A 751 3.60 -25.60 -0.60
C LEU A 751 3.59 -27.05 -1.12
N ALA A 752 2.54 -27.47 -1.83
CA ALA A 752 2.47 -28.79 -2.44
C ALA A 752 3.40 -28.98 -3.66
N GLN A 753 4.03 -27.93 -4.19
CA GLN A 753 5.08 -28.05 -5.20
C GLN A 753 6.37 -28.65 -4.64
N ARG A 754 6.67 -28.36 -3.36
CA ARG A 754 7.92 -28.76 -2.73
C ARG A 754 7.82 -30.19 -2.19
N PRO A 755 8.95 -30.90 -2.04
CA PRO A 755 8.98 -32.16 -1.27
C PRO A 755 8.50 -32.00 0.19
N ASP A 756 8.36 -30.75 0.65
CA ASP A 756 7.86 -30.34 1.97
C ASP A 756 6.32 -30.36 2.09
N PHE A 757 5.58 -31.09 1.25
CA PHE A 757 4.13 -31.30 1.40
C PHE A 757 3.74 -31.69 2.84
N TRP A 758 4.60 -32.45 3.52
CA TRP A 758 4.47 -32.82 4.92
C TRP A 758 4.46 -31.63 5.89
N ALA A 759 5.18 -30.55 5.60
CA ALA A 759 5.16 -29.32 6.39
C ALA A 759 3.80 -28.62 6.30
N GLY A 760 3.16 -28.62 5.12
CA GLY A 760 1.80 -28.12 4.93
C GLY A 760 0.77 -28.91 5.73
N LEU A 761 0.85 -30.24 5.72
CA LEU A 761 0.02 -31.11 6.56
C LEU A 761 0.26 -30.87 8.06
N GLY A 762 1.52 -30.68 8.47
CA GLY A 762 1.87 -30.32 9.83
C GLY A 762 1.17 -29.03 10.30
N CYS A 763 1.12 -28.01 9.44
CA CYS A 763 0.41 -26.76 9.73
C CYS A 763 -1.10 -26.98 9.94
N VAL A 764 -1.73 -27.85 9.13
CA VAL A 764 -3.14 -28.22 9.28
C VAL A 764 -3.39 -28.92 10.62
N VAL A 765 -2.53 -29.85 11.01
CA VAL A 765 -2.64 -30.56 12.30
C VAL A 765 -2.50 -29.60 13.48
N ILE A 766 -1.50 -28.69 13.44
CA ILE A 766 -1.32 -27.66 14.46
C ILE A 766 -2.55 -26.77 14.57
N ALA A 767 -3.10 -26.33 13.43
CA ALA A 767 -4.31 -25.51 13.38
C ALA A 767 -5.52 -26.23 13.99
N LEU A 768 -5.74 -27.49 13.66
CA LEU A 768 -6.81 -28.31 14.25
C LEU A 768 -6.61 -28.50 15.77
N GLY A 769 -5.37 -28.73 16.22
CA GLY A 769 -5.02 -28.80 17.64
C GLY A 769 -5.33 -27.50 18.40
N LEU A 770 -4.95 -26.36 17.83
CA LEU A 770 -5.27 -25.04 18.39
C LEU A 770 -6.78 -24.79 18.44
N CYS A 771 -7.52 -25.16 17.38
CA CYS A 771 -8.97 -25.09 17.37
C CYS A 771 -9.59 -25.90 18.53
N PHE A 772 -9.13 -27.15 18.71
CA PHE A 772 -9.61 -28.03 19.77
C PHE A 772 -9.35 -27.45 21.15
N LEU A 773 -8.13 -26.96 21.42
CA LEU A 773 -7.75 -26.33 22.68
C LEU A 773 -8.62 -25.10 22.99
N CYS A 774 -8.78 -24.20 22.01
CA CYS A 774 -9.59 -22.99 22.17
C CYS A 774 -11.06 -23.30 22.48
N ILE A 775 -11.66 -24.26 21.76
CA ILE A 775 -13.05 -24.67 21.97
C ILE A 775 -13.24 -25.25 23.37
N ASN A 776 -12.34 -26.12 23.81
CA ASN A 776 -12.44 -26.75 25.13
C ASN A 776 -12.24 -25.74 26.26
N TRP A 777 -11.26 -24.84 26.13
CA TRP A 777 -11.02 -23.78 27.10
C TRP A 777 -12.23 -22.84 27.22
N LEU A 778 -12.84 -22.43 26.10
CA LEU A 778 -14.05 -21.60 26.11
C LEU A 778 -15.23 -22.32 26.78
N LYS A 779 -15.42 -23.61 26.49
CA LYS A 779 -16.47 -24.42 27.13
C LYS A 779 -16.25 -24.54 28.62
N GLU A 780 -15.02 -24.79 29.06
CA GLU A 780 -14.66 -24.96 30.48
C GLU A 780 -14.86 -23.67 31.27
N LYS A 781 -14.43 -22.52 30.72
CA LYS A 781 -14.60 -21.20 31.36
C LYS A 781 -16.06 -20.74 31.49
N TRP A 782 -16.99 -21.47 30.86
CA TRP A 782 -18.43 -21.23 30.82
C TRP A 782 -19.25 -22.43 31.32
N LYS A 783 -18.60 -23.46 31.92
CA LYS A 783 -19.28 -24.47 32.74
C LYS A 783 -19.76 -23.83 34.05
#